data_AF-A0A9N8VSJ0-F1
#
_entry.id   AF-A0A9N8VSJ0-F1
#
_cell.length_a   1.000
_cell.length_b   1.000
_cell.length_c   1.000
_cell.angle_alpha   90.00
_cell.angle_beta   90.00
_cell.angle_gamma   90.00
#
_symmetry.space_group_name_H-M   'P 1'
#
loop_
_entity.id
_entity.type
_entity.pdbx_description
1 polymer ?
#
loop_
_entity_poly.entity_id
_entity_poly.type
_entity_poly.pdbx_seq_one_letter_code
_entity_poly.pdbx_strand_id
1 'polypeptide(L)'
;MFEGGSSLAGGLSKTVDASEGVVKLASELEIHNAAIDMLGTVTEVIKPITPILTVIISLIDEIKKIRDNAQYNKKICNSLFDRVINAEAAVKILEQRIKENDEKIHTLVYQKNVIKFQTSLDEIKKYIEEISQFRGIRKYIYANSVKDKFIELTEEFEKCMRDLNFTMLVDSEEQRRIDKKSLDENLYLMNMNMNQMKELFSNRFNIIYQEINNLNPESKDHKSHLKVYAPKIDSSKLRDPPSGPNQRRGKSKQIVKKIYKGGIEVARKPFVFPEKDENLQFVHRYLSILEKLHESPNILQFYGLLTEDNKSFTIFEWAEMGNLKKVYEEHDVPIPWDTKANIAFDICSGILFLNALNIYHHDIRCENIMMTRNREPKIMNFHFSRMHGDKTVNLGKSVVDMINWMAPEKMLEHAAGKQGKSIVVPYTQKQEIFGRIPYKEKSLNDILDHVMKGEREVLSSSPDSLLPGKNEIQEGLNEIIRMAWSHDEDERINIDEMYLKLSKLSKRVELGQSPTLHPISEYSPRTYERILTVEEGIELHHTNDPQKRKLAWECFVTYTFLGSSLATYWKGFYLWEGYYNDKPISEEQKADDKAKAKELFKMAADKGNTDAQFYYAISLPKSKDSKPDLTKYLKMAADNGNVAAQYNLACLYLKSKTSSNQDKEIGLGYLNLAIQNNNEKALELKKSLNLDIETSNDE
;
A
#
# COMPACT_ATOMS: atom_id res chain seq x y z
N MET A 1 34.31 -34.95 -52.25
CA MET A 1 34.75 -34.51 -50.91
C MET A 1 33.63 -33.72 -50.26
N PHE A 2 33.34 -34.09 -49.02
CA PHE A 2 32.51 -33.45 -47.98
C PHE A 2 31.11 -34.04 -47.72
N GLU A 3 31.12 -34.98 -46.78
CA GLU A 3 30.03 -35.46 -45.94
C GLU A 3 29.86 -34.57 -44.68
N GLY A 4 28.68 -34.71 -44.04
CA GLY A 4 28.39 -34.33 -42.66
C GLY A 4 27.34 -33.22 -42.56
N GLY A 5 26.20 -33.36 -41.90
CA GLY A 5 25.71 -34.42 -41.01
C GLY A 5 24.49 -33.86 -40.27
N SER A 6 23.39 -34.61 -40.29
CA SER A 6 22.14 -34.33 -39.59
C SER A 6 22.29 -34.56 -38.07
N SER A 7 22.03 -33.54 -37.24
CA SER A 7 21.93 -33.72 -35.76
C SER A 7 21.37 -32.47 -35.05
N LEU A 8 20.11 -32.09 -35.30
CA LEU A 8 19.44 -31.01 -34.52
C LEU A 8 18.04 -31.38 -33.99
N ALA A 9 17.52 -32.57 -34.31
CA ALA A 9 16.21 -33.03 -33.80
C ALA A 9 16.30 -33.80 -32.45
N GLY A 10 17.50 -34.20 -32.00
CA GLY A 10 17.69 -35.00 -30.78
C GLY A 10 17.78 -34.23 -29.46
N GLY A 11 17.81 -32.88 -29.51
CA GLY A 11 18.00 -32.04 -28.33
C GLY A 11 16.72 -31.56 -27.64
N LEU A 12 15.58 -31.55 -28.35
CA LEU A 12 14.29 -31.07 -27.82
C LEU A 12 13.44 -32.16 -27.16
N SER A 13 13.69 -33.44 -27.47
CA SER A 13 13.02 -34.57 -26.79
C SER A 13 13.54 -34.75 -25.36
N LYS A 14 14.85 -34.58 -25.14
CA LYS A 14 15.49 -34.82 -23.83
C LYS A 14 15.15 -33.74 -22.78
N THR A 15 14.79 -32.53 -23.19
CA THR A 15 14.40 -31.44 -22.28
C THR A 15 12.94 -31.53 -21.85
N VAL A 16 12.07 -32.14 -22.67
CA VAL A 16 10.67 -32.43 -22.30
C VAL A 16 10.62 -33.63 -21.34
N ASP A 17 11.40 -34.68 -21.60
CA ASP A 17 11.50 -35.86 -20.71
C ASP A 17 12.07 -35.51 -19.32
N ALA A 18 13.00 -34.56 -19.23
CA ALA A 18 13.55 -34.07 -17.96
C ALA A 18 12.49 -33.27 -17.16
N SER A 19 11.62 -32.52 -17.82
CA SER A 19 10.54 -31.78 -17.17
C SER A 19 9.41 -32.68 -16.67
N GLU A 20 9.07 -33.74 -17.42
CA GLU A 20 8.13 -34.78 -16.95
C GLU A 20 8.71 -35.60 -15.80
N GLY A 21 10.02 -35.89 -15.83
CA GLY A 21 10.73 -36.54 -14.72
C GLY A 21 10.71 -35.70 -13.43
N VAL A 22 10.92 -34.38 -13.54
CA VAL A 22 10.90 -33.44 -12.39
C VAL A 22 9.48 -33.27 -11.84
N VAL A 23 8.45 -33.20 -12.69
CA VAL A 23 7.04 -33.13 -12.25
C VAL A 23 6.61 -34.44 -11.58
N LYS A 24 7.05 -35.59 -12.09
CA LYS A 24 6.77 -36.90 -11.50
C LYS A 24 7.47 -37.07 -10.15
N LEU A 25 8.73 -36.64 -10.02
CA LEU A 25 9.45 -36.59 -8.75
C LEU A 25 8.82 -35.63 -7.73
N ALA A 26 8.35 -34.46 -8.16
CA ALA A 26 7.65 -33.51 -7.30
C ALA A 26 6.34 -34.10 -6.76
N SER A 27 5.59 -34.82 -7.60
CA SER A 27 4.36 -35.52 -7.17
C SER A 27 4.63 -36.69 -6.22
N GLU A 28 5.73 -37.43 -6.41
CA GLU A 28 6.16 -38.49 -5.49
C GLU A 28 6.66 -37.92 -4.14
N LEU A 29 7.21 -36.70 -4.13
CA LEU A 29 7.65 -35.97 -2.94
C LEU A 29 6.49 -35.39 -2.12
N GLU A 30 5.43 -34.88 -2.75
CA GLU A 30 4.21 -34.42 -2.05
C GLU A 30 3.50 -35.59 -1.35
N ILE A 31 3.44 -36.76 -2.00
CA ILE A 31 2.94 -38.00 -1.40
C ILE A 31 3.84 -38.44 -0.23
N HIS A 32 5.15 -38.22 -0.31
CA HIS A 32 6.10 -38.53 0.76
C HIS A 32 6.00 -37.60 1.96
N ASN A 33 5.78 -36.29 1.78
CA ASN A 33 5.58 -35.35 2.88
C ASN A 33 4.23 -35.57 3.58
N ALA A 34 3.17 -35.89 2.83
CA ALA A 34 1.87 -36.25 3.40
C ALA A 34 1.92 -37.59 4.18
N ALA A 35 2.82 -38.51 3.83
CA ALA A 35 3.03 -39.76 4.56
C ALA A 35 3.77 -39.58 5.89
N ILE A 36 4.52 -38.48 6.07
CA ILE A 36 5.27 -38.19 7.31
C ILE A 36 4.33 -37.77 8.45
N ASP A 37 3.21 -37.11 8.14
CA ASP A 37 2.17 -36.78 9.12
C ASP A 37 1.26 -37.97 9.47
N MET A 38 1.26 -39.04 8.66
CA MET A 38 0.53 -40.31 8.90
C MET A 38 1.38 -41.37 9.64
N LEU A 39 2.06 -40.97 10.71
CA LEU A 39 2.74 -41.90 11.60
C LEU A 39 1.77 -42.59 12.56
N GLY A 40 1.94 -43.90 12.74
CA GLY A 40 1.39 -44.61 13.90
C GLY A 40 2.03 -45.95 14.17
N THR A 41 2.22 -46.81 13.16
CA THR A 41 2.66 -48.18 13.41
C THR A 41 3.40 -48.79 12.21
N VAL A 42 4.48 -49.52 12.53
CA VAL A 42 5.20 -50.54 11.75
C VAL A 42 6.50 -50.10 11.04
N THR A 43 7.63 -50.49 11.66
CA THR A 43 9.02 -50.65 11.16
C THR A 43 9.68 -49.46 10.44
N GLU A 44 10.61 -48.79 11.13
CA GLU A 44 11.49 -47.76 10.55
C GLU A 44 12.46 -48.37 9.52
N VAL A 45 12.19 -48.17 8.23
CA VAL A 45 13.06 -48.58 7.12
C VAL A 45 14.10 -47.49 6.83
N ILE A 46 15.39 -47.83 6.95
CA ILE A 46 16.54 -47.00 6.55
C ILE A 46 16.47 -46.76 5.04
N LYS A 47 16.23 -45.51 4.60
CA LYS A 47 16.14 -45.16 3.16
C LYS A 47 17.54 -44.91 2.55
N PRO A 48 17.74 -45.06 1.23
CA PRO A 48 19.01 -44.69 0.59
C PRO A 48 19.24 -43.17 0.67
N ILE A 49 20.44 -42.74 1.07
CA ILE A 49 20.79 -41.30 1.19
C ILE A 49 21.13 -40.68 -0.18
N THR A 50 21.57 -41.49 -1.15
CA THR A 50 22.01 -41.04 -2.48
C THR A 50 21.01 -40.11 -3.19
N PRO A 51 19.69 -40.40 -3.26
CA PRO A 51 18.72 -39.51 -3.90
C PRO A 51 18.61 -38.14 -3.21
N ILE A 52 18.77 -38.11 -1.88
CA ILE A 52 18.70 -36.89 -1.07
C ILE A 52 19.89 -35.97 -1.42
N LEU A 53 21.09 -36.55 -1.60
CA LEU A 53 22.27 -35.78 -2.00
C LEU A 53 22.16 -35.20 -3.41
N THR A 54 21.54 -35.92 -4.34
CA THR A 54 21.28 -35.39 -5.69
C THR A 54 20.39 -34.14 -5.64
N VAL A 55 19.34 -34.14 -4.79
CA VAL A 55 18.49 -32.96 -4.60
C VAL A 55 19.27 -31.81 -3.98
N ILE A 56 20.10 -32.08 -2.98
CA ILE A 56 20.96 -31.06 -2.36
C ILE A 56 21.89 -30.40 -3.38
N ILE A 57 22.54 -31.17 -4.25
CA ILE A 57 23.42 -30.62 -5.31
C ILE A 57 22.62 -29.74 -6.28
N SER A 58 21.43 -30.19 -6.70
CA SER A 58 20.54 -29.39 -7.56
C SER A 58 20.15 -28.06 -6.91
N LEU A 59 19.82 -28.08 -5.61
CA LEU A 59 19.48 -26.86 -4.87
C LEU A 59 20.64 -25.87 -4.83
N ILE A 60 21.88 -26.36 -4.62
CA ILE A 60 23.09 -25.51 -4.61
C ILE A 60 23.27 -24.82 -5.98
N ASP A 61 23.14 -25.56 -7.08
CA ASP A 61 23.24 -25.03 -8.45
C ASP A 61 22.14 -24.00 -8.76
N GLU A 62 20.91 -24.25 -8.31
CA GLU A 62 19.80 -23.32 -8.45
C GLU A 62 20.02 -22.02 -7.67
N ILE A 63 20.49 -22.11 -6.42
CA ILE A 63 20.84 -20.95 -5.59
C ILE A 63 21.91 -20.10 -6.29
N LYS A 64 22.94 -20.73 -6.86
CA LYS A 64 23.98 -20.05 -7.65
C LYS A 64 23.38 -19.25 -8.80
N LYS A 65 22.49 -19.88 -9.57
CA LYS A 65 21.83 -19.23 -10.72
C LYS A 65 20.95 -18.06 -10.29
N ILE A 66 20.21 -18.18 -9.19
CA ILE A 66 19.36 -17.08 -8.68
C ILE A 66 20.26 -15.92 -8.25
N ARG A 67 21.34 -16.19 -7.53
CA ARG A 67 22.31 -15.19 -7.07
C ARG A 67 22.98 -14.45 -8.22
N ASP A 68 23.42 -15.16 -9.26
CA ASP A 68 24.07 -14.54 -10.42
C ASP A 68 23.10 -13.62 -11.21
N ASN A 69 21.79 -13.92 -11.15
CA ASN A 69 20.74 -13.08 -11.73
C ASN A 69 20.17 -12.03 -10.76
N ALA A 70 20.65 -11.97 -9.51
CA ALA A 70 20.09 -11.07 -8.50
C ALA A 70 20.38 -9.62 -8.87
N GLN A 71 19.32 -8.83 -9.06
CA GLN A 71 19.44 -7.40 -9.35
C GLN A 71 19.52 -6.57 -8.07
N TYR A 72 18.91 -7.04 -6.98
CA TYR A 72 18.78 -6.35 -5.69
C TYR A 72 19.30 -7.23 -4.54
N ASN A 73 19.52 -6.61 -3.38
CA ASN A 73 20.03 -7.27 -2.15
C ASN A 73 21.30 -8.12 -2.35
N LYS A 74 22.12 -7.79 -3.36
CA LYS A 74 23.30 -8.58 -3.78
C LYS A 74 24.23 -8.96 -2.62
N LYS A 75 24.49 -8.05 -1.67
CA LYS A 75 25.33 -8.33 -0.49
C LYS A 75 24.75 -9.46 0.38
N ILE A 76 23.43 -9.45 0.62
CA ILE A 76 22.74 -10.47 1.42
C ILE A 76 22.70 -11.80 0.65
N CYS A 77 22.35 -11.77 -0.64
CA CYS A 77 22.36 -12.96 -1.50
C CYS A 77 23.76 -13.60 -1.57
N ASN A 78 24.82 -12.79 -1.69
CA ASN A 78 26.20 -13.27 -1.68
C ASN A 78 26.57 -13.91 -0.35
N SER A 79 26.23 -13.29 0.77
CA SER A 79 26.53 -13.81 2.11
C SER A 79 25.87 -15.18 2.39
N LEU A 80 24.63 -15.40 1.94
CA LEU A 80 23.98 -16.71 2.03
C LEU A 80 24.62 -17.71 1.06
N PHE A 81 24.95 -17.26 -0.15
CA PHE A 81 25.56 -18.13 -1.15
C PHE A 81 26.96 -18.62 -0.75
N ASP A 82 27.78 -17.77 -0.14
CA ASP A 82 29.11 -18.14 0.35
C ASP A 82 29.04 -19.29 1.38
N ARG A 83 27.96 -19.36 2.18
CA ARG A 83 27.69 -20.47 3.11
C ARG A 83 27.28 -21.75 2.39
N VAL A 84 26.39 -21.62 1.40
CA VAL A 84 25.88 -22.75 0.62
C VAL A 84 27.02 -23.41 -0.18
N ILE A 85 27.96 -22.63 -0.73
CA ILE A 85 29.15 -23.18 -1.40
C ILE A 85 29.99 -24.04 -0.45
N ASN A 86 30.21 -23.59 0.80
CA ASN A 86 30.97 -24.36 1.77
C ASN A 86 30.31 -25.72 2.09
N ALA A 87 28.99 -25.79 1.98
CA ALA A 87 28.21 -27.02 2.09
C ALA A 87 28.45 -28.00 0.94
N GLU A 88 28.72 -27.51 -0.28
CA GLU A 88 29.01 -28.36 -1.46
C GLU A 88 30.23 -29.26 -1.22
N ALA A 89 31.30 -28.71 -0.63
CA ALA A 89 32.49 -29.48 -0.27
C ALA A 89 32.19 -30.57 0.78
N ALA A 90 31.31 -30.26 1.73
CA ALA A 90 30.90 -31.19 2.77
C ALA A 90 30.03 -32.34 2.22
N VAL A 91 29.15 -32.04 1.27
CA VAL A 91 28.33 -33.05 0.56
C VAL A 91 29.21 -34.02 -0.23
N LYS A 92 30.27 -33.53 -0.91
CA LYS A 92 31.24 -34.39 -1.61
C LYS A 92 31.97 -35.37 -0.67
N ILE A 93 32.34 -34.90 0.53
CA ILE A 93 32.93 -35.77 1.56
C ILE A 93 31.92 -36.84 2.01
N LEU A 94 30.64 -36.47 2.13
CA LEU A 94 29.58 -37.39 2.53
C LEU A 94 29.30 -38.45 1.44
N GLU A 95 29.31 -38.07 0.16
CA GLU A 95 29.24 -39.02 -0.96
C GLU A 95 30.40 -40.03 -0.93
N GLN A 96 31.60 -39.59 -0.55
CA GLN A 96 32.75 -40.48 -0.41
C GLN A 96 32.57 -41.47 0.74
N ARG A 97 32.10 -41.02 1.92
CA ARG A 97 31.85 -41.92 3.05
C ARG A 97 30.73 -42.94 2.79
N ILE A 98 29.73 -42.58 1.97
CA ILE A 98 28.71 -43.54 1.49
C ILE A 98 29.35 -44.63 0.64
N LYS A 99 30.30 -44.30 -0.24
CA LYS A 99 31.04 -45.29 -1.05
C LYS A 99 31.92 -46.21 -0.19
N GLU A 100 32.42 -45.68 0.93
CA GLU A 100 33.25 -46.41 1.90
C GLU A 100 32.42 -47.24 2.90
N ASN A 101 31.09 -47.22 2.81
CA ASN A 101 30.14 -48.01 3.62
C ASN A 101 30.25 -47.75 5.14
N ASP A 102 30.42 -46.48 5.53
CA ASP A 102 30.49 -46.04 6.93
C ASP A 102 29.17 -46.35 7.68
N GLU A 103 29.22 -47.23 8.68
CA GLU A 103 28.05 -47.67 9.47
C GLU A 103 27.29 -46.51 10.13
N LYS A 104 27.96 -45.41 10.48
CA LYS A 104 27.32 -44.24 11.12
C LYS A 104 26.29 -43.56 10.21
N ILE A 105 26.49 -43.66 8.90
CA ILE A 105 25.66 -43.02 7.88
C ILE A 105 24.29 -43.70 7.76
N HIS A 106 24.21 -44.98 8.10
CA HIS A 106 22.96 -45.75 8.04
C HIS A 106 22.08 -45.59 9.28
N THR A 107 22.47 -44.75 10.25
CA THR A 107 21.63 -44.48 11.41
C THR A 107 20.46 -43.55 11.06
N LEU A 108 19.26 -43.85 11.58
CA LEU A 108 18.07 -43.02 11.42
C LEU A 108 18.29 -41.57 11.87
N VAL A 109 19.10 -41.37 12.90
CA VAL A 109 19.50 -40.05 13.40
C VAL A 109 20.26 -39.26 12.33
N TYR A 110 21.22 -39.90 11.66
CA TYR A 110 21.98 -39.26 10.59
C TYR A 110 21.11 -38.92 9.38
N GLN A 111 20.23 -39.85 8.96
CA GLN A 111 19.28 -39.62 7.86
C GLN A 111 18.36 -38.42 8.13
N LYS A 112 17.83 -38.32 9.35
CA LYS A 112 17.00 -37.19 9.78
C LYS A 112 17.77 -35.87 9.69
N ASN A 113 19.06 -35.86 10.02
CA ASN A 113 19.89 -34.66 9.93
C ASN A 113 20.18 -34.24 8.48
N VAL A 114 20.35 -35.20 7.55
CA VAL A 114 20.50 -34.90 6.11
C VAL A 114 19.22 -34.29 5.53
N ILE A 115 18.04 -34.78 5.93
CA ILE A 115 16.74 -34.22 5.51
C ILE A 115 16.55 -32.79 6.02
N LYS A 116 16.90 -32.51 7.29
CA LYS A 116 16.88 -31.15 7.84
C LYS A 116 17.80 -30.21 7.08
N PHE A 117 18.99 -30.69 6.72
CA PHE A 117 19.95 -29.92 5.93
C PHE A 117 19.42 -29.58 4.52
N GLN A 118 18.79 -30.55 3.83
CA GLN A 118 18.10 -30.30 2.57
C GLN A 118 16.99 -29.24 2.73
N THR A 119 16.20 -29.34 3.80
CA THR A 119 15.09 -28.40 4.09
C THR A 119 15.63 -26.98 4.28
N SER A 120 16.71 -26.83 5.05
CA SER A 120 17.37 -25.54 5.26
C SER A 120 17.89 -24.92 3.94
N LEU A 121 18.46 -25.72 3.03
CA LEU A 121 18.88 -25.23 1.71
C LEU A 121 17.70 -24.79 0.84
N ASP A 122 16.58 -25.51 0.89
CA ASP A 122 15.36 -25.13 0.16
C ASP A 122 14.77 -23.81 0.69
N GLU A 123 14.77 -23.60 2.01
CA GLU A 123 14.36 -22.32 2.59
C GLU A 123 15.29 -21.16 2.19
N ILE A 124 16.61 -21.38 2.20
CA ILE A 124 17.58 -20.39 1.72
C ILE A 124 17.33 -20.04 0.25
N LYS A 125 17.08 -21.05 -0.60
CA LYS A 125 16.76 -20.83 -2.01
C LYS A 125 15.52 -19.95 -2.16
N LYS A 126 14.41 -20.33 -1.52
CA LYS A 126 13.14 -19.57 -1.55
C LYS A 126 13.35 -18.13 -1.10
N TYR A 127 14.13 -17.93 -0.04
CA TYR A 127 14.42 -16.62 0.50
C TYR A 127 15.28 -15.75 -0.44
N ILE A 128 16.36 -16.31 -1.00
CA ILE A 128 17.20 -15.60 -1.99
C ILE A 128 16.37 -15.24 -3.23
N GLU A 129 15.52 -16.17 -3.70
CA GLU A 129 14.60 -15.93 -4.81
C GLU A 129 13.69 -14.73 -4.50
N GLU A 130 13.07 -14.71 -3.33
CA GLU A 130 12.22 -13.61 -2.88
C GLU A 130 12.95 -12.26 -2.82
N ILE A 131 14.06 -12.17 -2.08
CA ILE A 131 14.74 -10.89 -1.84
C ILE A 131 15.53 -10.40 -3.06
N SER A 132 15.94 -11.30 -3.96
CA SER A 132 16.61 -10.92 -5.22
C SER A 132 15.69 -10.12 -6.15
N GLN A 133 14.38 -10.27 -5.95
CA GLN A 133 13.33 -9.57 -6.70
C GLN A 133 12.76 -8.36 -5.95
N PHE A 134 13.26 -8.01 -4.77
CA PHE A 134 12.80 -6.82 -4.02
C PHE A 134 13.25 -5.53 -4.71
N ARG A 135 12.41 -5.03 -5.61
CA ARG A 135 12.65 -3.81 -6.39
C ARG A 135 12.16 -2.57 -5.66
N GLY A 136 12.70 -1.43 -6.07
CA GLY A 136 12.29 -0.10 -5.61
C GLY A 136 12.20 -0.04 -4.09
N ILE A 137 11.04 0.36 -3.58
CA ILE A 137 10.82 0.58 -2.16
C ILE A 137 10.77 -0.68 -1.29
N ARG A 138 10.51 -1.86 -1.87
CA ARG A 138 10.28 -3.08 -1.09
C ARG A 138 11.52 -3.49 -0.29
N LYS A 139 12.72 -3.20 -0.80
CA LYS A 139 13.99 -3.38 -0.07
C LYS A 139 14.03 -2.56 1.23
N TYR A 140 13.32 -1.43 1.29
CA TYR A 140 13.20 -0.60 2.47
C TYR A 140 12.11 -1.13 3.41
N ILE A 141 10.91 -1.43 2.89
CA ILE A 141 9.75 -1.85 3.69
C ILE A 141 10.05 -3.11 4.50
N TYR A 142 10.68 -4.08 3.85
CA TYR A 142 10.94 -5.38 4.45
C TYR A 142 12.31 -5.46 5.12
N ALA A 143 13.05 -4.36 5.29
CA ALA A 143 14.44 -4.38 5.77
C ALA A 143 14.63 -5.13 7.11
N ASN A 144 13.74 -4.91 8.09
CA ASN A 144 13.78 -5.63 9.37
C ASN A 144 13.36 -7.10 9.21
N SER A 145 12.31 -7.38 8.45
CA SER A 145 11.87 -8.77 8.20
C SER A 145 12.94 -9.58 7.45
N VAL A 146 13.64 -8.95 6.50
CA VAL A 146 14.79 -9.49 5.76
C VAL A 146 15.95 -9.75 6.72
N LYS A 147 16.22 -8.81 7.63
CA LYS A 147 17.23 -9.00 8.68
C LYS A 147 16.93 -10.23 9.54
N ASP A 148 15.72 -10.30 10.07
CA ASP A 148 15.33 -11.32 11.04
C ASP A 148 15.31 -12.71 10.38
N LYS A 149 14.73 -12.83 9.17
CA LYS A 149 14.72 -14.10 8.43
C LYS A 149 16.11 -14.52 7.95
N PHE A 150 16.99 -13.58 7.60
CA PHE A 150 18.39 -13.90 7.30
C PHE A 150 19.08 -14.53 8.52
N ILE A 151 18.92 -13.94 9.72
CA ILE A 151 19.51 -14.47 10.95
C ILE A 151 18.99 -15.88 11.23
N GLU A 152 17.67 -16.07 11.20
CA GLU A 152 17.01 -17.37 11.39
C GLU A 152 17.59 -18.45 10.45
N LEU A 153 17.62 -18.17 9.15
CA LEU A 153 18.13 -19.12 8.15
C LEU A 153 19.60 -19.46 8.36
N THR A 154 20.43 -18.48 8.73
CA THR A 154 21.84 -18.73 9.01
C THR A 154 22.06 -19.59 10.26
N GLU A 155 21.27 -19.38 11.32
CA GLU A 155 21.35 -20.18 12.55
C GLU A 155 20.91 -21.62 12.32
N GLU A 156 19.83 -21.83 11.56
CA GLU A 156 19.34 -23.15 11.20
C GLU A 156 20.31 -23.91 10.30
N PHE A 157 20.90 -23.24 9.31
CA PHE A 157 21.91 -23.82 8.43
C PHE A 157 23.15 -24.24 9.23
N GLU A 158 23.68 -23.35 10.08
CA GLU A 158 24.82 -23.66 10.93
C GLU A 158 24.54 -24.84 11.88
N LYS A 159 23.32 -24.94 12.41
CA LYS A 159 22.89 -26.07 13.24
C LYS A 159 22.91 -27.37 12.45
N CYS A 160 22.38 -27.38 11.23
CA CYS A 160 22.41 -28.57 10.36
C CYS A 160 23.84 -29.01 10.04
N MET A 161 24.74 -28.06 9.76
CA MET A 161 26.16 -28.35 9.50
C MET A 161 26.85 -28.98 10.72
N ARG A 162 26.56 -28.51 11.94
CA ARG A 162 27.06 -29.11 13.19
C ARG A 162 26.51 -30.51 13.43
N ASP A 163 25.19 -30.70 13.26
CA ASP A 163 24.52 -32.00 13.46
C ASP A 163 25.01 -33.09 12.49
N LEU A 164 25.59 -32.70 11.34
CA LEU A 164 26.22 -33.58 10.36
C LEU A 164 27.74 -33.76 10.55
N ASN A 165 28.33 -33.11 11.57
CA ASN A 165 29.77 -33.06 11.83
C ASN A 165 30.59 -32.58 10.62
N PHE A 166 30.08 -31.60 9.87
CA PHE A 166 30.83 -30.96 8.80
C PHE A 166 31.78 -29.91 9.39
N THR A 167 33.09 -30.06 9.13
CA THR A 167 34.09 -29.08 9.57
C THR A 167 33.92 -27.79 8.77
N MET A 168 33.55 -26.69 9.42
CA MET A 168 33.53 -25.37 8.78
C MET A 168 34.98 -24.87 8.65
N LEU A 169 35.46 -24.67 7.41
CA LEU A 169 36.81 -24.18 7.12
C LEU A 169 36.96 -22.65 7.23
N VAL A 170 35.88 -21.92 7.49
CA VAL A 170 35.88 -20.46 7.59
C VAL A 170 35.55 -20.06 9.02
N ASP A 171 36.41 -19.25 9.61
CA ASP A 171 36.25 -18.68 10.95
C ASP A 171 34.85 -18.05 11.09
N SER A 172 33.98 -18.72 11.86
CA SER A 172 32.55 -18.33 11.96
C SER A 172 32.38 -16.90 12.45
N GLU A 173 33.38 -16.37 13.17
CA GLU A 173 33.37 -15.04 13.74
C GLU A 173 33.65 -13.95 12.71
N GLU A 174 34.60 -14.16 11.79
CA GLU A 174 34.87 -13.21 10.71
C GLU A 174 33.75 -13.18 9.68
N GLN A 175 33.16 -14.34 9.35
CA GLN A 175 31.99 -14.39 8.48
C GLN A 175 30.80 -13.67 9.13
N ARG A 176 30.50 -13.91 10.41
CA ARG A 176 29.46 -13.18 11.16
C ARG A 176 29.73 -11.68 11.21
N ARG A 177 30.99 -11.25 11.27
CA ARG A 177 31.38 -9.83 11.22
C ARG A 177 31.09 -9.21 9.85
N ILE A 178 31.41 -9.92 8.76
CA ILE A 178 31.11 -9.52 7.39
C ILE A 178 29.59 -9.41 7.17
N ASP A 179 28.83 -10.37 7.71
CA ASP A 179 27.38 -10.37 7.60
C ASP A 179 26.77 -9.22 8.39
N LYS A 180 27.18 -9.03 9.64
CA LYS A 180 26.71 -7.93 10.48
C LYS A 180 26.99 -6.58 9.82
N LYS A 181 28.19 -6.37 9.29
CA LYS A 181 28.55 -5.15 8.56
C LYS A 181 27.68 -4.98 7.30
N SER A 182 27.49 -6.04 6.53
CA SER A 182 26.67 -6.01 5.31
C SER A 182 25.19 -5.74 5.61
N LEU A 183 24.70 -6.24 6.74
CA LEU A 183 23.33 -6.08 7.21
C LEU A 183 23.12 -4.66 7.76
N ASP A 184 24.04 -4.16 8.59
CA ASP A 184 23.97 -2.84 9.22
C ASP A 184 24.12 -1.69 8.20
N GLU A 185 25.01 -1.81 7.21
CA GLU A 185 25.15 -0.81 6.12
C GLU A 185 23.88 -0.73 5.27
N ASN A 186 23.27 -1.88 4.94
CA ASN A 186 22.00 -1.91 4.22
C ASN A 186 20.88 -1.35 5.09
N LEU A 187 20.76 -1.78 6.36
CA LEU A 187 19.73 -1.33 7.29
C LEU A 187 19.80 0.17 7.61
N TYR A 188 20.98 0.77 7.72
CA TYR A 188 21.13 2.21 7.98
C TYR A 188 20.59 3.03 6.81
N LEU A 189 21.03 2.71 5.59
CA LEU A 189 20.55 3.36 4.37
C LEU A 189 19.05 3.09 4.15
N MET A 190 18.58 1.90 4.54
CA MET A 190 17.17 1.54 4.46
C MET A 190 16.30 2.26 5.49
N ASN A 191 16.71 2.37 6.76
CA ASN A 191 15.94 2.99 7.84
C ASN A 191 15.81 4.51 7.67
N MET A 192 16.86 5.19 7.22
CA MET A 192 16.84 6.63 6.95
C MET A 192 15.83 6.97 5.85
N ASN A 193 15.76 6.14 4.81
CA ASN A 193 14.78 6.28 3.74
C ASN A 193 13.39 5.81 4.20
N MET A 194 13.30 4.76 5.01
CA MET A 194 12.02 4.21 5.50
C MET A 194 11.20 5.17 6.32
N ASN A 195 11.80 5.95 7.22
CA ASN A 195 11.02 6.90 8.01
C ASN A 195 10.34 7.96 7.12
N GLN A 196 10.94 8.30 5.98
CA GLN A 196 10.35 9.19 4.99
C GLN A 196 9.30 8.50 4.12
N MET A 197 9.44 7.19 3.92
CA MET A 197 8.59 6.39 3.05
C MET A 197 7.39 5.71 3.74
N LYS A 198 7.47 5.47 5.05
CA LYS A 198 6.38 4.87 5.85
C LYS A 198 5.09 5.68 5.75
N GLU A 199 5.18 7.00 5.59
CA GLU A 199 4.02 7.87 5.36
C GLU A 199 3.27 7.55 4.06
N LEU A 200 3.96 6.99 3.04
CA LEU A 200 3.35 6.63 1.76
C LEU A 200 2.64 5.28 1.76
N PHE A 201 3.01 4.37 2.66
CA PHE A 201 2.53 2.98 2.65
C PHE A 201 1.78 2.67 3.93
N SER A 202 0.45 2.75 3.85
CA SER A 202 -0.45 2.36 4.94
C SER A 202 -0.33 0.85 5.23
N ASN A 203 -0.82 0.41 6.40
CA ASN A 203 -0.92 -1.04 6.71
C ASN A 203 -1.70 -1.83 5.65
N ARG A 204 -2.56 -1.15 4.86
CA ARG A 204 -3.36 -1.75 3.79
C ARG A 204 -2.55 -2.04 2.53
N PHE A 205 -1.36 -1.45 2.38
CA PHE A 205 -0.52 -1.62 1.20
C PHE A 205 -0.21 -3.09 0.89
N ASN A 206 0.09 -3.91 1.90
CA ASN A 206 0.38 -5.33 1.71
C ASN A 206 -0.82 -6.12 1.16
N ILE A 207 -2.04 -5.76 1.59
CA ILE A 207 -3.27 -6.37 1.09
C ILE A 207 -3.44 -6.01 -0.39
N ILE A 208 -3.27 -4.74 -0.74
CA ILE A 208 -3.37 -4.25 -2.13
C ILE A 208 -2.33 -4.93 -3.02
N TYR A 209 -1.10 -5.07 -2.53
CA TYR A 209 -0.02 -5.75 -3.25
C TYR A 209 -0.38 -7.20 -3.58
N GLN A 210 -0.90 -7.95 -2.59
CA GLN A 210 -1.35 -9.32 -2.81
C GLN A 210 -2.53 -9.40 -3.78
N GLU A 211 -3.54 -8.53 -3.61
CA GLU A 211 -4.69 -8.46 -4.52
C GLU A 211 -4.26 -8.18 -5.96
N ILE A 212 -3.31 -7.26 -6.17
CA ILE A 212 -2.78 -6.90 -7.48
C ILE A 212 -1.98 -8.05 -8.07
N ASN A 213 -1.08 -8.68 -7.32
CA ASN A 213 -0.32 -9.84 -7.80
C ASN A 213 -1.23 -11.00 -8.24
N ASN A 214 -2.35 -11.21 -7.54
CA ASN A 214 -3.32 -12.24 -7.90
C ASN A 214 -4.08 -11.93 -9.20
N LEU A 215 -4.05 -10.68 -9.69
CA LEU A 215 -4.61 -10.32 -11.00
C LEU A 215 -3.72 -10.75 -12.18
N ASN A 216 -2.51 -11.29 -11.93
CA ASN A 216 -1.57 -11.62 -12.98
C ASN A 216 -1.95 -12.97 -13.66
N PRO A 217 -2.31 -12.97 -14.96
CA PRO A 217 -2.90 -14.13 -15.64
C PRO A 217 -1.91 -15.27 -15.96
N GLU A 218 -0.63 -15.13 -15.62
CA GLU A 218 0.39 -16.17 -15.85
C GLU A 218 0.55 -17.17 -14.67
N SER A 219 -0.27 -17.05 -13.62
CA SER A 219 -0.40 -18.13 -12.64
C SER A 219 -0.98 -19.36 -13.34
N LYS A 220 -0.21 -20.45 -13.35
CA LYS A 220 -0.21 -21.55 -14.32
C LYS A 220 -1.50 -22.37 -14.48
N ASP A 221 -2.62 -22.07 -13.82
CA ASP A 221 -3.73 -23.02 -13.80
C ASP A 221 -5.12 -22.53 -14.18
N HIS A 222 -5.44 -21.25 -14.33
CA HIS A 222 -6.85 -20.87 -14.47
C HIS A 222 -7.13 -20.00 -15.71
N LYS A 223 -7.38 -20.68 -16.84
CA LYS A 223 -8.19 -20.17 -17.97
C LYS A 223 -9.67 -19.97 -17.59
N SER A 224 -10.00 -19.74 -16.32
CA SER A 224 -11.34 -19.32 -15.91
C SER A 224 -11.39 -17.80 -16.03
N HIS A 225 -12.23 -17.31 -16.94
CA HIS A 225 -12.66 -15.93 -17.08
C HIS A 225 -12.39 -15.05 -15.84
N LEU A 226 -11.35 -14.21 -15.88
CA LEU A 226 -11.14 -13.12 -14.91
C LEU A 226 -12.34 -12.16 -15.01
N LYS A 227 -13.44 -12.49 -14.33
CA LYS A 227 -14.60 -11.62 -14.12
C LYS A 227 -14.26 -10.61 -13.03
N VAL A 228 -13.30 -9.74 -13.31
CA VAL A 228 -13.02 -8.61 -12.44
C VAL A 228 -13.89 -7.45 -12.91
N TYR A 229 -14.92 -7.13 -12.13
CA TYR A 229 -15.82 -6.03 -12.40
C TYR A 229 -15.35 -4.80 -11.62
N ALA A 230 -15.02 -3.73 -12.34
CA ALA A 230 -14.94 -2.41 -11.74
C ALA A 230 -16.24 -2.13 -10.95
N PRO A 231 -16.16 -1.40 -9.82
CA PRO A 231 -17.33 -1.09 -9.01
C PRO A 231 -18.43 -0.46 -9.87
N LYS A 232 -19.66 -0.95 -9.76
CA LYS A 232 -20.80 -0.34 -10.46
C LYS A 232 -21.42 0.74 -9.61
N ILE A 233 -21.60 1.92 -10.18
CA ILE A 233 -22.24 3.06 -9.56
C ILE A 233 -23.68 3.13 -10.04
N ASP A 234 -24.59 3.21 -9.07
CA ASP A 234 -26.00 3.46 -9.29
C ASP A 234 -26.22 4.93 -9.66
N SER A 235 -26.95 5.19 -10.75
CA SER A 235 -27.26 6.54 -11.22
C SER A 235 -27.99 7.36 -10.17
N SER A 236 -28.81 6.75 -9.30
CA SER A 236 -29.53 7.41 -8.22
C SER A 236 -28.62 8.06 -7.17
N LYS A 237 -27.36 7.60 -7.08
CA LYS A 237 -26.35 8.14 -6.15
C LYS A 237 -25.61 9.36 -6.70
N LEU A 238 -25.90 9.75 -7.95
CA LEU A 238 -25.32 10.91 -8.62
C LEU A 238 -26.38 11.98 -8.80
N ARG A 239 -26.04 13.21 -8.41
CA ARG A 239 -26.88 14.40 -8.63
C ARG A 239 -26.08 15.50 -9.28
N ASP A 240 -26.77 16.46 -9.91
CA ASP A 240 -26.11 17.64 -10.44
C ASP A 240 -25.62 18.56 -9.32
N PRO A 241 -24.43 19.17 -9.46
CA PRO A 241 -23.95 20.16 -8.53
C PRO A 241 -24.78 21.44 -8.62
N PRO A 242 -24.84 22.27 -7.56
CA PRO A 242 -25.39 23.62 -7.65
C PRO A 242 -24.75 24.38 -8.81
N SER A 243 -25.54 25.16 -9.55
CA SER A 243 -25.07 25.93 -10.72
C SER A 243 -23.79 26.72 -10.40
N GLY A 244 -22.82 26.67 -11.31
CA GLY A 244 -21.53 27.33 -11.15
C GLY A 244 -20.66 27.24 -12.40
N PRO A 245 -19.55 27.98 -12.46
CA PRO A 245 -18.65 27.96 -13.60
C PRO A 245 -17.93 26.62 -13.75
N ASN A 246 -17.44 26.32 -14.96
CA ASN A 246 -16.52 25.21 -15.25
C ASN A 246 -17.01 23.80 -14.88
N GLN A 247 -18.32 23.56 -14.83
CA GLN A 247 -18.91 22.23 -14.56
C GLN A 247 -18.74 21.20 -15.68
N ARG A 248 -18.21 21.61 -16.84
CA ARG A 248 -18.01 20.74 -18.00
C ARG A 248 -16.63 20.93 -18.61
N ARG A 249 -16.00 19.83 -19.05
CA ARG A 249 -14.64 19.80 -19.60
C ARG A 249 -14.48 18.81 -20.74
N GLY A 250 -13.27 18.83 -21.33
CA GLY A 250 -12.86 17.93 -22.41
C GLY A 250 -13.35 18.37 -23.78
N LYS A 251 -12.91 17.64 -24.82
CA LYS A 251 -13.38 17.84 -26.18
C LYS A 251 -14.91 17.73 -26.21
N SER A 252 -15.58 18.72 -26.81
CA SER A 252 -17.05 18.81 -26.87
C SER A 252 -17.76 18.88 -25.50
N LYS A 253 -17.08 19.29 -24.40
CA LYS A 253 -17.68 19.45 -23.05
C LYS A 253 -18.38 18.20 -22.51
N GLN A 254 -17.87 17.03 -22.88
CA GLN A 254 -18.46 15.73 -22.59
C GLN A 254 -18.20 15.22 -21.17
N ILE A 255 -17.18 15.74 -20.49
CA ILE A 255 -16.89 15.42 -19.08
C ILE A 255 -17.73 16.35 -18.23
N VAL A 256 -18.58 15.80 -17.36
CA VAL A 256 -19.56 16.56 -16.57
C VAL A 256 -19.32 16.37 -15.09
N LYS A 257 -19.27 17.46 -14.33
CA LYS A 257 -19.19 17.45 -12.87
C LYS A 257 -20.51 16.96 -12.27
N LYS A 258 -20.44 16.06 -11.29
CA LYS A 258 -21.57 15.50 -10.53
C LYS A 258 -21.23 15.47 -9.04
N ILE A 259 -22.23 15.28 -8.20
CA ILE A 259 -22.08 15.04 -6.75
C ILE A 259 -22.46 13.58 -6.46
N TYR A 260 -21.53 12.84 -5.87
CA TYR A 260 -21.67 11.44 -5.46
C TYR A 260 -21.85 11.32 -3.95
N LYS A 261 -22.73 10.39 -3.50
CA LYS A 261 -22.99 10.09 -2.07
C LYS A 261 -23.20 11.33 -1.18
N GLY A 262 -23.93 12.32 -1.69
CA GLY A 262 -24.36 13.48 -0.89
C GLY A 262 -23.37 14.65 -0.81
N GLY A 263 -22.09 14.50 -1.19
CA GLY A 263 -21.13 15.61 -1.10
C GLY A 263 -19.82 15.48 -1.87
N ILE A 264 -19.51 14.33 -2.47
CA ILE A 264 -18.23 14.12 -3.15
C ILE A 264 -18.33 14.64 -4.59
N GLU A 265 -17.47 15.58 -4.97
CA GLU A 265 -17.43 16.07 -6.35
C GLU A 265 -16.72 15.06 -7.26
N VAL A 266 -17.41 14.64 -8.33
CA VAL A 266 -16.92 13.61 -9.25
C VAL A 266 -17.04 14.05 -10.71
N ALA A 267 -16.15 13.54 -11.55
CA ALA A 267 -16.20 13.66 -13.00
C ALA A 267 -16.92 12.45 -13.61
N ARG A 268 -18.04 12.68 -14.30
CA ARG A 268 -18.67 11.70 -15.18
C ARG A 268 -18.07 11.82 -16.58
N LYS A 269 -17.23 10.86 -16.97
CA LYS A 269 -16.56 10.83 -18.27
C LYS A 269 -17.14 9.70 -19.15
N PRO A 270 -17.57 9.98 -20.40
CA PRO A 270 -18.00 8.94 -21.32
C PRO A 270 -16.94 7.85 -21.50
N PHE A 271 -17.39 6.61 -21.54
CA PHE A 271 -16.54 5.45 -21.67
C PHE A 271 -17.12 4.49 -22.69
N VAL A 272 -16.28 4.03 -23.63
CA VAL A 272 -16.69 3.11 -24.69
C VAL A 272 -15.86 1.85 -24.56
N PHE A 273 -16.54 0.71 -24.44
CA PHE A 273 -15.88 -0.58 -24.46
C PHE A 273 -15.46 -0.91 -25.91
N PRO A 274 -14.23 -1.40 -26.12
CA PRO A 274 -13.79 -1.84 -27.43
C PRO A 274 -14.58 -3.08 -27.88
N GLU A 275 -14.83 -3.19 -29.18
CA GLU A 275 -15.60 -4.31 -29.75
C GLU A 275 -14.79 -5.62 -29.84
N LYS A 276 -13.45 -5.54 -29.84
CA LYS A 276 -12.56 -6.71 -29.95
C LYS A 276 -12.16 -7.26 -28.59
N ASP A 277 -12.23 -8.58 -28.41
CA ASP A 277 -11.94 -9.29 -27.16
C ASP A 277 -10.54 -9.02 -26.59
N GLU A 278 -9.50 -8.97 -27.43
CA GLU A 278 -8.13 -8.68 -26.98
C GLU A 278 -8.05 -7.30 -26.31
N ASN A 279 -8.75 -6.30 -26.87
CA ASN A 279 -8.82 -4.95 -26.30
C ASN A 279 -9.70 -4.88 -25.05
N LEU A 280 -10.72 -5.75 -24.94
CA LEU A 280 -11.55 -5.86 -23.75
C LEU A 280 -10.74 -6.36 -22.55
N GLN A 281 -9.84 -7.33 -22.74
CA GLN A 281 -8.96 -7.81 -21.67
C GLN A 281 -8.07 -6.70 -21.12
N PHE A 282 -7.49 -5.86 -21.99
CA PHE A 282 -6.73 -4.68 -21.56
C PHE A 282 -7.60 -3.71 -20.74
N VAL A 283 -8.84 -3.47 -21.19
CA VAL A 283 -9.79 -2.60 -20.48
C VAL A 283 -10.14 -3.14 -19.10
N HIS A 284 -10.50 -4.42 -19.01
CA HIS A 284 -10.79 -5.06 -17.73
C HIS A 284 -9.60 -5.00 -16.78
N ARG A 285 -8.39 -5.23 -17.30
CA ARG A 285 -7.17 -5.19 -16.51
C ARG A 285 -6.92 -3.82 -15.90
N TYR A 286 -6.88 -2.74 -16.69
CA TYR A 286 -6.55 -1.43 -16.12
C TYR A 286 -7.67 -0.91 -15.20
N LEU A 287 -8.93 -1.25 -15.46
CA LEU A 287 -10.05 -0.91 -14.57
C LEU A 287 -9.93 -1.62 -13.22
N SER A 288 -9.41 -2.86 -13.21
CA SER A 288 -9.12 -3.62 -11.99
C SER A 288 -7.98 -2.97 -11.20
N ILE A 289 -6.91 -2.56 -11.90
CA ILE A 289 -5.80 -1.80 -11.30
C ILE A 289 -6.35 -0.52 -10.64
N LEU A 290 -7.13 0.29 -11.37
CA LEU A 290 -7.69 1.55 -10.87
C LEU A 290 -8.49 1.39 -9.57
N GLU A 291 -9.26 0.30 -9.41
CA GLU A 291 -10.01 0.03 -8.18
C GLU A 291 -9.08 -0.12 -6.97
N LYS A 292 -7.88 -0.66 -7.16
CA LYS A 292 -6.90 -0.92 -6.10
C LYS A 292 -6.02 0.27 -5.74
N LEU A 293 -5.95 1.28 -6.60
CA LEU A 293 -5.02 2.40 -6.45
C LEU A 293 -5.54 3.58 -5.61
N HIS A 294 -6.76 3.48 -5.05
CA HIS A 294 -7.39 4.57 -4.30
C HIS A 294 -6.68 5.02 -3.03
N GLU A 295 -5.73 4.23 -2.54
CA GLU A 295 -5.02 4.48 -1.29
C GLU A 295 -3.87 5.48 -1.44
N SER A 296 -3.47 5.80 -2.68
CA SER A 296 -2.48 6.85 -2.93
C SER A 296 -3.16 8.20 -3.14
N PRO A 297 -2.81 9.25 -2.37
CA PRO A 297 -3.37 10.59 -2.56
C PRO A 297 -2.95 11.22 -3.91
N ASN A 298 -1.83 10.77 -4.46
CA ASN A 298 -1.25 11.26 -5.72
C ASN A 298 -1.74 10.50 -6.96
N ILE A 299 -2.74 9.62 -6.82
CA ILE A 299 -3.42 8.95 -7.93
C ILE A 299 -4.86 9.46 -8.01
N LEU A 300 -5.35 9.68 -9.24
CA LEU A 300 -6.71 10.15 -9.46
C LEU A 300 -7.71 9.05 -9.06
N GLN A 301 -8.47 9.30 -8.01
CA GLN A 301 -9.43 8.39 -7.42
C GLN A 301 -10.47 7.92 -8.43
N PHE A 302 -10.51 6.60 -8.66
CA PHE A 302 -11.56 5.94 -9.44
C PHE A 302 -12.66 5.41 -8.52
N TYR A 303 -13.90 5.82 -8.77
CA TYR A 303 -15.04 5.38 -7.97
C TYR A 303 -15.79 4.20 -8.60
N GLY A 304 -15.72 4.05 -9.93
CA GLY A 304 -16.41 2.97 -10.64
C GLY A 304 -16.97 3.33 -12.02
N LEU A 305 -17.74 2.40 -12.56
CA LEU A 305 -18.47 2.49 -13.82
C LEU A 305 -19.95 2.79 -13.59
N LEU A 306 -20.49 3.69 -14.40
CA LEU A 306 -21.92 3.98 -14.46
C LEU A 306 -22.44 3.57 -15.84
N THR A 307 -23.59 2.89 -15.87
CA THR A 307 -24.33 2.64 -17.12
C THR A 307 -25.67 3.34 -17.05
N GLU A 308 -25.94 4.21 -18.01
CA GLU A 308 -27.17 5.02 -18.10
C GLU A 308 -27.54 5.13 -19.58
N ASP A 309 -28.79 4.85 -19.93
CA ASP A 309 -29.31 4.91 -21.32
C ASP A 309 -28.45 4.16 -22.35
N ASN A 310 -28.03 2.93 -22.03
CA ASN A 310 -27.12 2.10 -22.83
C ASN A 310 -25.75 2.75 -23.11
N LYS A 311 -25.38 3.80 -22.39
CA LYS A 311 -24.06 4.44 -22.44
C LYS A 311 -23.29 4.14 -21.17
N SER A 312 -21.99 3.90 -21.32
CA SER A 312 -21.10 3.67 -20.19
C SER A 312 -20.31 4.93 -19.86
N PHE A 313 -20.03 5.11 -18.58
CA PHE A 313 -19.27 6.23 -18.04
C PHE A 313 -18.30 5.73 -16.98
N THR A 314 -17.16 6.38 -16.89
CA THR A 314 -16.23 6.25 -15.75
C THR A 314 -16.45 7.41 -14.80
N ILE A 315 -16.43 7.11 -13.51
CA ILE A 315 -16.60 8.09 -12.44
C ILE A 315 -15.26 8.22 -11.70
N PHE A 316 -14.66 9.40 -11.82
CA PHE A 316 -13.42 9.76 -11.14
C PHE A 316 -13.66 10.93 -10.18
N GLU A 317 -12.74 11.19 -9.26
CA GLU A 317 -12.79 12.47 -8.53
C GLU A 317 -12.69 13.67 -9.48
N TRP A 318 -13.29 14.77 -9.04
CA TRP A 318 -13.22 16.04 -9.76
C TRP A 318 -12.02 16.85 -9.29
N ALA A 319 -11.07 17.11 -10.19
CA ALA A 319 -9.89 17.96 -9.90
C ALA A 319 -10.10 19.38 -10.46
N GLU A 320 -10.24 20.40 -9.62
CA GLU A 320 -10.79 21.73 -9.97
C GLU A 320 -9.98 22.54 -10.97
N MET A 321 -8.67 22.33 -11.05
CA MET A 321 -7.80 23.09 -11.94
C MET A 321 -7.60 22.43 -13.32
N GLY A 322 -8.20 21.26 -13.55
CA GLY A 322 -8.01 20.52 -14.79
C GLY A 322 -6.69 19.76 -14.78
N ASN A 323 -6.03 19.63 -15.94
CA ASN A 323 -4.72 18.98 -16.02
C ASN A 323 -3.58 19.99 -15.92
N LEU A 324 -2.41 19.52 -15.51
CA LEU A 324 -1.23 20.34 -15.25
C LEU A 324 -0.79 21.13 -16.48
N LYS A 325 -0.99 20.59 -17.70
CA LYS A 325 -0.79 21.34 -18.95
C LYS A 325 -1.60 22.64 -18.98
N LYS A 326 -2.92 22.55 -18.75
CA LYS A 326 -3.80 23.72 -18.69
C LYS A 326 -3.39 24.69 -17.61
N VAL A 327 -2.96 24.18 -16.44
CA VAL A 327 -2.45 25.04 -15.37
C VAL A 327 -1.21 25.84 -15.81
N TYR A 328 -0.34 25.26 -16.64
CA TYR A 328 0.79 26.00 -17.22
C TYR A 328 0.40 26.97 -18.36
N GLU A 329 -0.70 26.72 -19.07
CA GLU A 329 -1.12 27.49 -20.24
C GLU A 329 -2.12 28.62 -19.93
N GLU A 330 -3.04 28.40 -18.97
CA GLU A 330 -4.18 29.29 -18.68
C GLU A 330 -3.90 30.30 -17.54
N HIS A 331 -2.77 30.21 -16.84
CA HIS A 331 -2.42 31.13 -15.76
C HIS A 331 -1.35 32.13 -16.18
N ASP A 332 -1.72 33.42 -16.13
CA ASP A 332 -0.82 34.54 -16.44
C ASP A 332 0.37 34.63 -15.48
N VAL A 333 0.23 34.09 -14.26
CA VAL A 333 1.29 34.05 -13.25
C VAL A 333 2.02 32.71 -13.31
N PRO A 334 3.34 32.69 -13.54
CA PRO A 334 4.14 31.47 -13.51
C PRO A 334 4.06 30.76 -12.15
N ILE A 335 3.98 29.43 -12.18
CA ILE A 335 4.02 28.62 -10.94
C ILE A 335 5.38 28.82 -10.24
N PRO A 336 5.39 29.19 -8.93
CA PRO A 336 6.61 29.31 -8.15
C PRO A 336 7.43 28.01 -8.09
N TRP A 337 8.76 28.12 -7.95
CA TRP A 337 9.66 26.97 -7.97
C TRP A 337 9.49 26.02 -6.77
N ASP A 338 9.17 26.55 -5.59
CA ASP A 338 8.76 25.79 -4.41
C ASP A 338 7.53 24.91 -4.72
N THR A 339 6.51 25.50 -5.33
CA THR A 339 5.29 24.79 -5.72
C THR A 339 5.58 23.73 -6.79
N LYS A 340 6.48 24.02 -7.75
CA LYS A 340 6.92 23.02 -8.74
C LYS A 340 7.66 21.84 -8.08
N ALA A 341 8.49 22.11 -7.08
CA ALA A 341 9.19 21.06 -6.33
C ALA A 341 8.20 20.17 -5.57
N ASN A 342 7.18 20.76 -4.94
CA ASN A 342 6.11 20.01 -4.28
C ASN A 342 5.29 19.17 -5.26
N ILE A 343 4.86 19.77 -6.38
CA ILE A 343 4.13 19.03 -7.43
C ILE A 343 4.94 17.82 -7.91
N ALA A 344 6.23 17.99 -8.11
CA ALA A 344 7.07 16.89 -8.56
C ALA A 344 7.34 15.84 -7.51
N PHE A 345 7.54 16.26 -6.25
CA PHE A 345 7.64 15.35 -5.13
C PHE A 345 6.39 14.46 -5.03
N ASP A 346 5.20 15.06 -5.16
CA ASP A 346 3.92 14.36 -5.13
C ASP A 346 3.72 13.43 -6.34
N ILE A 347 4.08 13.87 -7.56
CA ILE A 347 4.07 12.99 -8.75
C ILE A 347 5.03 11.81 -8.55
N CYS A 348 6.26 12.07 -8.08
CA CYS A 348 7.26 11.05 -7.79
C CYS A 348 6.76 10.07 -6.71
N SER A 349 6.04 10.56 -5.70
CA SER A 349 5.38 9.75 -4.67
C SER A 349 4.35 8.79 -5.27
N GLY A 350 3.51 9.27 -6.19
CA GLY A 350 2.55 8.45 -6.91
C GLY A 350 3.21 7.39 -7.81
N ILE A 351 4.27 7.75 -8.54
CA ILE A 351 5.04 6.80 -9.37
C ILE A 351 5.69 5.74 -8.48
N LEU A 352 6.30 6.16 -7.37
CA LEU A 352 6.94 5.26 -6.42
C LEU A 352 5.93 4.27 -5.82
N PHE A 353 4.72 4.73 -5.49
CA PHE A 353 3.63 3.87 -5.04
C PHE A 353 3.25 2.82 -6.09
N LEU A 354 3.13 3.21 -7.36
CA LEU A 354 2.86 2.26 -8.45
C LEU A 354 3.99 1.23 -8.60
N ASN A 355 5.24 1.68 -8.53
CA ASN A 355 6.41 0.81 -8.66
C ASN A 355 6.47 -0.19 -7.50
N ALA A 356 6.08 0.22 -6.29
CA ALA A 356 5.96 -0.66 -5.14
C ALA A 356 4.92 -1.78 -5.36
N LEU A 357 3.87 -1.48 -6.12
CA LEU A 357 2.85 -2.43 -6.57
C LEU A 357 3.22 -3.18 -7.85
N ASN A 358 4.46 -3.03 -8.32
CA ASN A 358 4.96 -3.63 -9.56
C ASN A 358 4.19 -3.20 -10.81
N ILE A 359 3.59 -2.00 -10.77
CA ILE A 359 2.83 -1.37 -11.85
C ILE A 359 3.66 -0.24 -12.45
N TYR A 360 3.67 -0.20 -13.78
CA TYR A 360 4.33 0.80 -14.59
C TYR A 360 3.26 1.60 -15.32
N HIS A 361 3.29 2.93 -15.26
CA HIS A 361 2.23 3.77 -15.83
C HIS A 361 2.31 3.89 -17.37
N HIS A 362 3.52 4.11 -17.89
CA HIS A 362 3.86 4.26 -19.33
C HIS A 362 3.31 5.51 -20.07
N ASP A 363 2.74 6.48 -19.36
CA ASP A 363 2.16 7.69 -19.99
C ASP A 363 2.10 8.88 -19.01
N ILE A 364 3.16 9.09 -18.23
CA ILE A 364 3.23 10.22 -17.29
C ILE A 364 3.61 11.49 -18.06
N ARG A 365 2.63 12.39 -18.20
CA ARG A 365 2.77 13.67 -18.90
C ARG A 365 1.88 14.71 -18.25
N CYS A 366 2.13 16.00 -18.48
CA CYS A 366 1.33 17.08 -17.89
C CYS A 366 -0.16 17.03 -18.30
N GLU A 367 -0.51 16.39 -19.41
CA GLU A 367 -1.88 16.09 -19.82
C GLU A 367 -2.59 15.07 -18.92
N ASN A 368 -1.81 14.17 -18.32
CA ASN A 368 -2.24 13.03 -17.51
C ASN A 368 -1.98 13.24 -16.01
N ILE A 369 -1.61 14.46 -15.61
CA ILE A 369 -1.59 14.89 -14.21
C ILE A 369 -2.76 15.84 -14.00
N MET A 370 -3.73 15.46 -13.17
CA MET A 370 -4.82 16.32 -12.76
C MET A 370 -4.43 17.15 -11.53
N MET A 371 -4.96 18.37 -11.44
CA MET A 371 -4.63 19.30 -10.37
C MET A 371 -5.88 19.64 -9.56
N THR A 372 -5.84 19.33 -8.25
CA THR A 372 -6.91 19.71 -7.31
C THR A 372 -6.89 21.21 -7.05
N ARG A 373 -7.93 21.74 -6.41
CA ARG A 373 -7.97 23.14 -5.96
C ARG A 373 -6.78 23.51 -5.06
N ASN A 374 -6.27 22.55 -4.28
CA ASN A 374 -5.14 22.74 -3.37
C ASN A 374 -3.78 22.63 -4.07
N ARG A 375 -3.75 22.57 -5.41
CA ARG A 375 -2.54 22.36 -6.23
C ARG A 375 -1.85 21.02 -5.97
N GLU A 376 -2.61 20.03 -5.52
CA GLU A 376 -2.10 18.66 -5.40
C GLU A 376 -2.19 17.97 -6.75
N PRO A 377 -1.11 17.34 -7.24
CA PRO A 377 -1.11 16.60 -8.48
C PRO A 377 -1.62 15.17 -8.30
N LYS A 378 -2.38 14.71 -9.28
CA LYS A 378 -2.99 13.39 -9.30
C LYS A 378 -2.78 12.70 -10.63
N ILE A 379 -2.04 11.60 -10.62
CA ILE A 379 -1.74 10.78 -11.80
C ILE A 379 -3.04 10.15 -12.31
N MET A 380 -3.30 10.28 -13.60
CA MET A 380 -4.44 9.64 -14.26
C MET A 380 -3.99 8.97 -15.56
N ASN A 381 -4.94 8.29 -16.23
CA ASN A 381 -4.77 7.66 -17.54
C ASN A 381 -3.95 6.36 -17.55
N PHE A 382 -4.47 5.33 -16.89
CA PHE A 382 -3.83 4.02 -16.75
C PHE A 382 -4.01 3.06 -17.96
N HIS A 383 -4.43 3.55 -19.13
CA HIS A 383 -4.70 2.70 -20.30
C HIS A 383 -3.45 1.94 -20.77
N PHE A 384 -2.29 2.58 -20.67
CA PHE A 384 -1.01 1.99 -21.02
C PHE A 384 -0.35 1.24 -19.87
N SER A 385 -0.93 1.24 -18.66
CA SER A 385 -0.27 0.71 -17.47
C SER A 385 -0.17 -0.80 -17.46
N ARG A 386 0.99 -1.33 -17.06
CA ARG A 386 1.31 -2.77 -17.11
C ARG A 386 2.00 -3.22 -15.83
N MET A 387 1.89 -4.51 -15.54
CA MET A 387 2.70 -5.15 -14.52
C MET A 387 4.08 -5.48 -15.08
N HIS A 388 5.05 -5.67 -14.19
CA HIS A 388 6.35 -6.17 -14.62
C HIS A 388 6.24 -7.54 -15.30
N GLY A 389 6.96 -7.72 -16.41
CA GLY A 389 6.98 -8.96 -17.19
C GLY A 389 5.88 -9.08 -18.24
N ASP A 390 4.90 -8.18 -18.25
CA ASP A 390 3.85 -8.15 -19.27
C ASP A 390 4.40 -7.96 -20.69
N LYS A 391 3.66 -8.52 -21.67
CA LYS A 391 3.87 -8.21 -23.08
C LYS A 391 3.73 -6.70 -23.32
N THR A 392 4.67 -6.18 -24.09
CA THR A 392 4.67 -4.78 -24.53
C THR A 392 3.49 -4.50 -25.47
N VAL A 393 3.13 -3.23 -25.59
CA VAL A 393 1.97 -2.81 -26.40
C VAL A 393 2.42 -1.87 -27.51
N ASN A 394 1.84 -2.06 -28.69
CA ASN A 394 2.06 -1.19 -29.83
C ASN A 394 1.44 0.19 -29.56
N LEU A 395 2.28 1.23 -29.49
CA LEU A 395 1.85 2.61 -29.25
C LEU A 395 1.08 3.23 -30.44
N GLY A 396 1.22 2.66 -31.65
CA GLY A 396 0.49 3.04 -32.85
C GLY A 396 0.54 4.53 -33.13
N LYS A 397 -0.63 5.15 -33.34
CA LYS A 397 -0.77 6.59 -33.60
C LYS A 397 -0.46 7.46 -32.37
N SER A 398 -0.47 6.88 -31.16
CA SER A 398 -0.24 7.60 -29.90
C SER A 398 1.21 8.06 -29.72
N VAL A 399 2.15 7.50 -30.49
CA VAL A 399 3.56 7.93 -30.51
C VAL A 399 3.68 9.41 -30.82
N VAL A 400 2.90 9.92 -31.79
CA VAL A 400 2.92 11.33 -32.19
C VAL A 400 2.55 12.23 -31.01
N ASP A 401 1.60 11.79 -30.18
CA ASP A 401 1.16 12.57 -29.03
C ASP A 401 2.19 12.54 -27.88
N MET A 402 3.01 11.49 -27.78
CA MET A 402 3.90 11.23 -26.64
C MET A 402 5.37 11.58 -26.89
N ILE A 403 5.75 11.85 -28.14
CA ILE A 403 7.16 11.88 -28.56
C ILE A 403 8.03 12.82 -27.72
N ASN A 404 7.51 13.96 -27.28
CA ASN A 404 8.24 14.95 -26.47
C ASN A 404 8.66 14.42 -25.08
N TRP A 405 8.09 13.30 -24.63
CA TRP A 405 8.38 12.66 -23.34
C TRP A 405 9.01 11.26 -23.49
N MET A 406 9.24 10.79 -24.73
CA MET A 406 9.78 9.45 -24.98
C MET A 406 11.30 9.38 -24.78
N ALA A 407 11.78 8.20 -24.39
CA ALA A 407 13.21 7.91 -24.25
C ALA A 407 13.94 7.76 -25.58
N PRO A 408 15.25 8.05 -25.62
CA PRO A 408 16.10 7.76 -26.77
C PRO A 408 15.99 6.30 -27.26
N GLU A 409 16.05 5.32 -26.36
CA GLU A 409 15.95 3.89 -26.71
C GLU A 409 14.59 3.54 -27.33
N LYS A 410 13.51 4.17 -26.86
CA LYS A 410 12.16 3.95 -27.38
C LYS A 410 11.97 4.64 -28.74
N MET A 411 12.57 5.82 -28.90
CA MET A 411 12.62 6.56 -30.16
C MET A 411 13.41 5.78 -31.22
N LEU A 412 14.54 5.18 -30.85
CA LEU A 412 15.36 4.32 -31.69
C LEU A 412 14.59 3.11 -32.22
N GLU A 413 13.93 2.38 -31.31
CA GLU A 413 13.13 1.23 -31.70
C GLU A 413 11.99 1.63 -32.65
N HIS A 414 11.33 2.76 -32.38
CA HIS A 414 10.33 3.34 -33.29
C HIS A 414 10.90 3.66 -34.68
N ALA A 415 12.07 4.30 -34.74
CA ALA A 415 12.75 4.63 -35.98
C ALA A 415 13.19 3.39 -36.77
N ALA A 416 13.66 2.34 -36.07
CA ALA A 416 14.08 1.07 -36.65
C ALA A 416 12.89 0.24 -37.17
N GLY A 417 11.71 0.35 -36.56
CA GLY A 417 10.50 -0.39 -36.95
C GLY A 417 9.77 0.11 -38.21
N LYS A 418 10.35 1.03 -38.99
CA LYS A 418 9.85 1.41 -40.33
C LYS A 418 9.72 0.24 -41.34
N GLN A 419 10.13 -0.98 -40.99
CA GLN A 419 9.96 -2.22 -41.80
C GLN A 419 8.78 -3.12 -41.37
N GLY A 420 7.73 -2.59 -40.73
CA GLY A 420 6.45 -3.31 -40.62
C GLY A 420 6.42 -4.50 -39.66
N LYS A 421 7.38 -4.63 -38.74
CA LYS A 421 7.31 -5.57 -37.61
C LYS A 421 6.89 -4.85 -36.33
N SER A 422 6.00 -5.49 -35.59
CA SER A 422 5.51 -5.04 -34.29
C SER A 422 6.69 -4.78 -33.35
N ILE A 423 6.83 -3.54 -32.91
CA ILE A 423 7.92 -3.14 -32.02
C ILE A 423 7.52 -3.48 -30.60
N VAL A 424 8.32 -4.34 -29.97
CA VAL A 424 8.20 -4.74 -28.57
C VAL A 424 9.27 -3.96 -27.82
N VAL A 425 8.89 -2.84 -27.21
CA VAL A 425 9.82 -1.96 -26.48
C VAL A 425 9.76 -2.29 -24.98
N PRO A 426 10.80 -2.89 -24.36
CA PRO A 426 10.88 -3.02 -22.91
C PRO A 426 10.96 -1.63 -22.31
N TYR A 427 9.98 -1.24 -21.49
CA TYR A 427 9.92 0.12 -20.96
C TYR A 427 10.64 0.20 -19.63
N THR A 428 11.63 1.08 -19.55
CA THR A 428 12.37 1.34 -18.33
C THR A 428 11.86 2.63 -17.69
N GLN A 429 11.63 2.53 -16.39
CA GLN A 429 10.84 3.43 -15.51
C GLN A 429 11.52 4.80 -15.26
N LYS A 430 12.65 5.08 -15.92
CA LYS A 430 13.61 6.13 -15.54
C LYS A 430 13.41 7.45 -16.29
N GLN A 431 12.18 7.80 -16.58
CA GLN A 431 11.89 9.05 -17.27
C GLN A 431 10.89 9.82 -16.44
N GLU A 432 10.72 11.09 -16.75
CA GLU A 432 9.57 11.91 -16.42
C GLU A 432 9.83 12.98 -15.35
N ILE A 433 8.99 14.02 -15.44
CA ILE A 433 9.08 15.33 -14.81
C ILE A 433 10.17 16.19 -15.51
N PHE A 434 10.01 17.43 -15.96
CA PHE A 434 9.34 18.61 -15.42
C PHE A 434 9.06 19.66 -16.51
N GLY A 435 7.99 20.44 -16.32
CA GLY A 435 7.80 21.73 -17.01
C GLY A 435 6.76 21.74 -18.13
N ARG A 436 6.70 22.87 -18.85
CA ARG A 436 5.90 23.07 -20.07
C ARG A 436 6.23 21.96 -21.08
N ILE A 437 5.39 21.76 -22.10
CA ILE A 437 5.61 20.78 -23.18
C ILE A 437 7.05 20.91 -23.69
N PRO A 438 7.92 19.89 -23.48
CA PRO A 438 9.31 19.95 -23.93
C PRO A 438 9.34 20.11 -25.44
N TYR A 439 10.31 20.86 -26.00
CA TYR A 439 10.50 20.96 -27.44
C TYR A 439 9.26 21.50 -28.20
N LYS A 440 8.43 22.34 -27.55
CA LYS A 440 7.14 22.81 -28.09
C LYS A 440 7.22 23.35 -29.52
N GLU A 441 8.34 24.01 -29.85
CA GLU A 441 8.58 24.66 -31.14
C GLU A 441 9.28 23.77 -32.18
N LYS A 442 9.65 22.52 -31.85
CA LYS A 442 10.34 21.57 -32.75
C LYS A 442 9.35 20.60 -33.40
N SER A 443 9.61 20.21 -34.64
CA SER A 443 8.84 19.14 -35.29
C SER A 443 9.21 17.76 -34.74
N LEU A 444 8.39 16.74 -35.02
CA LEU A 444 8.66 15.36 -34.58
C LEU A 444 10.05 14.86 -35.02
N ASN A 445 10.43 15.10 -36.27
CA ASN A 445 11.73 14.67 -36.79
C ASN A 445 12.88 15.45 -36.16
N ASP A 446 12.68 16.76 -35.91
CA ASP A 446 13.70 17.58 -35.24
C ASP A 446 13.91 17.13 -33.79
N ILE A 447 12.85 16.73 -33.09
CA ILE A 447 12.93 16.18 -31.74
C ILE A 447 13.72 14.87 -31.75
N LEU A 448 13.38 13.96 -32.66
CA LEU A 448 14.10 12.70 -32.83
C LEU A 448 15.59 12.97 -33.06
N ASP A 449 15.95 13.77 -34.06
CA ASP A 449 17.35 14.05 -34.39
C ASP A 449 18.10 14.74 -33.23
N HIS A 450 17.44 15.67 -32.52
CA HIS A 450 17.97 16.38 -31.36
C HIS A 450 18.28 15.42 -30.21
N VAL A 451 17.29 14.63 -29.79
CA VAL A 451 17.42 13.69 -28.66
C VAL A 451 18.43 12.58 -28.97
N MET A 452 18.47 12.11 -30.22
CA MET A 452 19.37 11.07 -30.70
C MET A 452 20.84 11.50 -30.74
N LYS A 453 21.12 12.80 -30.90
CA LYS A 453 22.47 13.36 -30.76
C LYS A 453 22.93 13.51 -29.32
N GLY A 454 22.09 13.13 -28.35
CA GLY A 454 22.35 13.35 -26.92
C GLY A 454 21.96 14.74 -26.43
N GLU A 455 21.37 15.57 -27.30
CA GLU A 455 20.96 16.93 -26.93
C GLU A 455 19.62 16.91 -26.15
N ARG A 456 19.41 17.91 -25.29
CA ARG A 456 18.21 18.03 -24.42
C ARG A 456 17.60 19.42 -24.48
N GLU A 457 16.40 19.55 -23.91
CA GLU A 457 15.71 20.84 -23.80
C GLU A 457 16.51 21.79 -22.90
N VAL A 458 16.58 23.06 -23.28
CA VAL A 458 17.24 24.08 -22.46
C VAL A 458 16.33 24.46 -21.30
N LEU A 459 16.77 24.18 -20.08
CA LEU A 459 16.05 24.57 -18.87
C LEU A 459 16.26 26.06 -18.59
N SER A 460 15.17 26.78 -18.32
CA SER A 460 15.23 28.21 -18.01
C SER A 460 16.02 28.48 -16.74
N SER A 461 16.98 29.41 -16.80
CA SER A 461 17.58 30.08 -15.64
C SER A 461 16.78 31.36 -15.34
N SER A 462 16.44 31.63 -14.08
CA SER A 462 15.66 32.84 -13.75
C SER A 462 16.55 34.09 -13.77
N PRO A 463 16.10 35.23 -14.33
CA PRO A 463 16.75 36.54 -14.14
C PRO A 463 16.67 37.08 -12.71
N ASP A 464 15.73 36.59 -11.87
CA ASP A 464 15.49 37.02 -10.48
C ASP A 464 16.57 36.53 -9.50
N SER A 465 17.82 36.81 -9.86
CA SER A 465 19.07 36.41 -9.23
C SER A 465 19.38 37.14 -7.90
N LEU A 466 18.39 37.79 -7.27
CA LEU A 466 18.61 38.72 -6.16
C LEU A 466 17.97 38.33 -4.82
N LEU A 467 17.32 37.16 -4.70
CA LEU A 467 16.83 36.64 -3.42
C LEU A 467 17.56 35.33 -3.02
N PRO A 468 18.25 35.28 -1.86
CA PRO A 468 18.92 34.07 -1.39
C PRO A 468 17.90 32.93 -1.17
N GLY A 469 18.22 31.70 -1.59
CA GLY A 469 17.42 30.48 -1.36
C GLY A 469 16.52 30.03 -2.51
N LYS A 470 15.92 30.94 -3.31
CA LYS A 470 15.06 30.55 -4.45
C LYS A 470 15.83 29.93 -5.63
N ASN A 471 17.09 30.33 -5.82
CA ASN A 471 17.97 29.73 -6.83
C ASN A 471 18.32 28.27 -6.51
N GLU A 472 18.36 27.87 -5.22
CA GLU A 472 18.73 26.51 -4.84
C GLU A 472 17.65 25.48 -5.19
N ILE A 473 16.37 25.83 -5.00
CA ILE A 473 15.26 24.94 -5.35
C ILE A 473 15.21 24.75 -6.87
N GLN A 474 15.36 25.84 -7.63
CA GLN A 474 15.38 25.79 -9.09
C GLN A 474 16.57 24.96 -9.61
N GLU A 475 17.79 25.21 -9.12
CA GLU A 475 18.95 24.44 -9.57
C GLU A 475 18.91 22.99 -9.12
N GLY A 476 18.42 22.72 -7.91
CA GLY A 476 18.19 21.35 -7.44
C GLY A 476 17.17 20.61 -8.32
N LEU A 477 16.10 21.30 -8.77
CA LEU A 477 15.15 20.72 -9.70
C LEU A 477 15.75 20.46 -11.08
N ASN A 478 16.51 21.42 -11.59
CA ASN A 478 17.24 21.31 -12.86
C ASN A 478 18.25 20.17 -12.84
N GLU A 479 18.95 19.96 -11.73
CA GLU A 479 19.85 18.83 -11.52
C GLU A 479 19.09 17.50 -11.66
N ILE A 480 17.98 17.36 -10.94
CA ILE A 480 17.15 16.14 -10.98
C ILE A 480 16.62 15.88 -12.40
N ILE A 481 16.16 16.92 -13.11
CA ILE A 481 15.73 16.81 -14.52
C ILE A 481 16.87 16.28 -15.39
N ARG A 482 18.07 16.86 -15.29
CA ARG A 482 19.23 16.44 -16.09
C ARG A 482 19.60 14.99 -15.81
N MET A 483 19.59 14.56 -14.54
CA MET A 483 19.86 13.17 -14.18
C MET A 483 18.78 12.21 -14.71
N ALA A 484 17.51 12.63 -14.73
CA ALA A 484 16.41 11.85 -15.31
C ALA A 484 16.46 11.78 -16.85
N TRP A 485 17.07 12.77 -17.50
CA TRP A 485 17.20 12.85 -18.95
C TRP A 485 18.52 12.30 -19.48
N SER A 486 19.35 11.62 -18.67
CA SER A 486 20.60 11.03 -19.18
C SER A 486 20.34 10.16 -20.41
N HIS A 487 21.26 10.20 -21.37
CA HIS A 487 21.10 9.46 -22.63
C HIS A 487 21.17 7.95 -22.38
N ASP A 488 22.19 7.51 -21.65
CA ASP A 488 22.32 6.14 -21.19
C ASP A 488 21.26 5.85 -20.11
N GLU A 489 20.54 4.74 -20.28
CA GLU A 489 19.55 4.29 -19.31
C GLU A 489 20.19 3.98 -17.94
N ASP A 490 21.37 3.37 -17.93
CA ASP A 490 22.02 2.92 -16.70
C ASP A 490 22.46 4.10 -15.82
N GLU A 491 22.79 5.23 -16.44
CA GLU A 491 23.18 6.47 -15.78
C GLU A 491 21.99 7.29 -15.23
N ARG A 492 20.75 7.03 -15.69
CA ARG A 492 19.59 7.79 -15.23
C ARG A 492 19.33 7.55 -13.75
N ILE A 493 18.97 8.63 -13.04
CA ILE A 493 18.59 8.58 -11.63
C ILE A 493 17.46 7.56 -11.43
N ASN A 494 17.60 6.73 -10.39
CA ASN A 494 16.55 5.79 -10.02
C ASN A 494 15.43 6.52 -9.25
N ILE A 495 14.22 5.97 -9.30
CA ILE A 495 13.03 6.61 -8.70
C ILE A 495 13.16 6.80 -7.18
N ASP A 496 13.84 5.91 -6.47
CA ASP A 496 14.02 6.00 -5.01
C ASP A 496 14.90 7.21 -4.67
N GLU A 497 16.00 7.38 -5.39
CA GLU A 497 16.92 8.50 -5.25
C GLU A 497 16.28 9.82 -5.68
N MET A 498 15.51 9.80 -6.78
CA MET A 498 14.72 10.95 -7.23
C MET A 498 13.75 11.39 -6.12
N TYR A 499 13.02 10.45 -5.52
CA TYR A 499 12.11 10.74 -4.42
C TYR A 499 12.85 11.39 -3.24
N LEU A 500 14.00 10.87 -2.83
CA LEU A 500 14.77 11.40 -1.70
C LEU A 500 15.29 12.81 -2.00
N LYS A 501 15.80 13.06 -3.21
CA LYS A 501 16.24 14.40 -3.62
C LYS A 501 15.07 15.38 -3.64
N LEU A 502 13.91 14.99 -4.18
CA LEU A 502 12.69 15.82 -4.21
C LEU A 502 12.10 16.06 -2.82
N SER A 503 12.14 15.07 -1.92
CA SER A 503 11.70 15.23 -0.53
C SER A 503 12.53 16.29 0.20
N LYS A 504 13.85 16.30 -0.03
CA LYS A 504 14.74 17.31 0.54
C LYS A 504 14.49 18.70 -0.03
N LEU A 505 14.18 18.81 -1.32
CA LEU A 505 13.87 20.09 -1.96
C LEU A 505 12.51 20.65 -1.50
N SER A 506 11.48 19.80 -1.38
CA SER A 506 10.14 20.20 -0.92
C SER A 506 10.12 20.59 0.57
N LYS A 507 10.89 19.91 1.43
CA LYS A 507 10.98 20.22 2.87
C LYS A 507 11.72 21.52 3.22
N ARG A 508 12.47 22.12 2.28
CA ARG A 508 13.12 23.44 2.46
C ARG A 508 12.13 24.60 2.44
N VAL A 509 10.84 24.32 2.25
CA VAL A 509 9.76 25.29 2.42
C VAL A 509 9.48 25.43 3.92
N GLU A 510 9.93 26.53 4.53
CA GLU A 510 9.54 26.87 5.90
C GLU A 510 8.02 27.03 5.98
N LEU A 511 7.36 26.16 6.76
CA LEU A 511 5.98 26.31 7.23
C LEU A 511 5.93 27.50 8.21
N GLY A 512 5.93 28.74 7.69
CA GLY A 512 5.92 29.91 8.57
C GLY A 512 5.84 31.29 7.91
N GLN A 513 6.17 31.43 6.62
CA GLN A 513 5.99 32.71 5.93
C GLN A 513 5.22 32.51 4.62
N SER A 514 3.91 32.70 4.71
CA SER A 514 3.07 32.91 3.53
C SER A 514 3.62 34.11 2.76
N PRO A 515 3.97 34.00 1.47
CA PRO A 515 4.06 35.18 0.64
C PRO A 515 2.63 35.72 0.52
N THR A 516 2.35 36.82 1.20
CA THR A 516 1.19 37.65 0.89
C THR A 516 1.24 37.97 -0.60
N LEU A 517 0.28 37.46 -1.36
CA LEU A 517 -0.02 37.94 -2.70
C LEU A 517 -1.40 38.59 -2.66
N HIS A 518 -1.41 39.86 -3.05
CA HIS A 518 -2.58 40.72 -3.13
C HIS A 518 -3.70 40.12 -4.01
N PRO A 519 -4.96 40.47 -3.72
CA PRO A 519 -6.14 39.77 -4.22
C PRO A 519 -6.41 40.11 -5.69
N ILE A 520 -6.74 39.10 -6.49
CA ILE A 520 -7.57 39.31 -7.68
C ILE A 520 -8.98 39.57 -7.15
N SER A 521 -9.44 40.80 -7.37
CA SER A 521 -10.75 41.30 -6.97
C SER A 521 -11.88 40.53 -7.64
N GLU A 522 -12.99 40.42 -6.91
CA GLU A 522 -14.30 39.90 -7.33
C GLU A 522 -14.38 38.39 -7.53
N TYR A 523 -14.32 37.64 -6.43
CA TYR A 523 -15.39 36.74 -5.97
C TYR A 523 -15.10 36.45 -4.49
N SER A 524 -16.08 36.68 -3.61
CA SER A 524 -15.90 36.61 -2.15
C SER A 524 -15.12 35.35 -1.73
N PRO A 525 -14.05 35.49 -0.95
CA PRO A 525 -13.26 34.35 -0.51
C PRO A 525 -14.11 33.50 0.42
N ARG A 526 -14.40 32.26 0.02
CA ARG A 526 -14.59 31.20 1.01
C ARG A 526 -13.20 30.85 1.51
N THR A 527 -12.87 31.33 2.70
CA THR A 527 -11.79 30.84 3.54
C THR A 527 -11.84 29.31 3.57
N TYR A 528 -10.78 28.63 3.13
CA TYR A 528 -10.63 27.19 3.38
C TYR A 528 -10.27 27.05 4.85
N GLU A 529 -11.27 26.66 5.63
CA GLU A 529 -11.12 26.38 7.04
C GLU A 529 -10.24 25.15 7.21
N ARG A 530 -9.20 25.30 8.03
CA ARG A 530 -8.39 24.21 8.59
C ARG A 530 -9.29 23.04 9.00
N ILE A 531 -9.02 21.85 8.49
CA ILE A 531 -9.72 20.63 8.91
C ILE A 531 -9.33 20.36 10.36
N LEU A 532 -10.32 20.43 11.25
CA LEU A 532 -10.17 20.21 12.68
C LEU A 532 -9.91 18.74 12.97
N THR A 533 -8.97 18.41 13.87
CA THR A 533 -8.84 17.04 14.39
C THR A 533 -10.05 16.64 15.24
N VAL A 534 -10.20 15.35 15.54
CA VAL A 534 -11.31 14.88 16.40
C VAL A 534 -11.20 15.50 17.79
N GLU A 535 -9.98 15.63 18.31
CA GLU A 535 -9.68 16.25 19.60
C GLU A 535 -10.04 17.74 19.61
N GLU A 536 -9.69 18.47 18.54
CA GLU A 536 -10.08 19.88 18.38
C GLU A 536 -11.60 20.03 18.27
N GLY A 537 -12.28 19.10 17.59
CA GLY A 537 -13.74 19.03 17.55
C GLY A 537 -14.35 18.85 18.95
N ILE A 538 -13.74 18.04 19.81
CA ILE A 538 -14.17 17.83 21.20
C ILE A 538 -13.96 19.10 22.04
N GLU A 539 -12.82 19.77 21.89
CA GLU A 539 -12.55 21.05 22.56
C GLU A 539 -13.59 22.11 22.16
N LEU A 540 -13.92 22.19 20.87
CA LEU A 540 -14.96 23.07 20.37
C LEU A 540 -16.34 22.74 20.96
N HIS A 541 -16.68 21.46 21.12
CA HIS A 541 -17.92 21.06 21.79
C HIS A 541 -17.98 21.60 23.23
N HIS A 542 -16.91 21.44 24.01
CA HIS A 542 -16.86 21.85 25.41
C HIS A 542 -16.97 23.37 25.63
N THR A 543 -16.75 24.18 24.59
CA THR A 543 -16.93 25.64 24.68
C THR A 543 -18.40 26.07 24.81
N ASN A 544 -19.35 25.15 24.57
CA ASN A 544 -20.79 25.41 24.61
C ASN A 544 -21.30 26.52 23.67
N ASP A 545 -20.49 26.95 22.71
CA ASP A 545 -20.83 27.94 21.69
C ASP A 545 -21.55 27.25 20.51
N PRO A 546 -22.76 27.72 20.10
CA PRO A 546 -23.51 27.15 18.98
C PRO A 546 -22.73 27.08 17.66
N GLN A 547 -21.95 28.12 17.33
CA GLN A 547 -21.19 28.16 16.09
C GLN A 547 -20.03 27.16 16.12
N LYS A 548 -19.37 27.02 17.27
CA LYS A 548 -18.31 26.03 17.47
C LYS A 548 -18.84 24.60 17.51
N ARG A 549 -20.05 24.38 18.05
CA ARG A 549 -20.73 23.07 18.00
C ARG A 549 -21.04 22.65 16.57
N LYS A 550 -21.38 23.57 15.68
CA LYS A 550 -21.57 23.27 14.25
C LYS A 550 -20.27 22.81 13.60
N LEU A 551 -19.15 23.49 13.87
CA LEU A 551 -17.83 23.07 13.39
C LEU A 551 -17.41 21.70 13.94
N ALA A 552 -17.66 21.46 15.23
CA ALA A 552 -17.45 20.16 15.87
C ALA A 552 -18.30 19.05 15.21
N TRP A 553 -19.57 19.34 14.90
CA TRP A 553 -20.44 18.42 14.19
C TRP A 553 -19.90 18.04 12.80
N GLU A 554 -19.46 19.03 12.02
CA GLU A 554 -18.87 18.80 10.69
C GLU A 554 -17.58 17.96 10.78
N CYS A 555 -16.75 18.21 11.79
CA CYS A 555 -15.59 17.39 12.12
C CYS A 555 -15.99 15.93 12.42
N PHE A 556 -16.94 15.70 13.34
CA PHE A 556 -17.36 14.35 13.72
C PHE A 556 -17.99 13.58 12.55
N VAL A 557 -18.78 14.24 11.70
CA VAL A 557 -19.32 13.64 10.48
C VAL A 557 -18.21 13.17 9.54
N THR A 558 -17.19 14.02 9.36
CA THR A 558 -16.04 13.74 8.48
C THR A 558 -15.23 12.55 8.99
N TYR A 559 -14.83 12.56 10.26
CA TYR A 559 -14.01 11.48 10.81
C TYR A 559 -14.78 10.17 11.07
N THR A 560 -16.11 10.24 11.24
CA THR A 560 -16.97 9.03 11.21
C THR A 560 -16.89 8.36 9.84
N PHE A 561 -16.91 9.14 8.76
CA PHE A 561 -16.76 8.61 7.40
C PHE A 561 -15.38 7.97 7.17
N LEU A 562 -14.33 8.52 7.79
CA LEU A 562 -12.97 7.97 7.77
C LEU A 562 -12.79 6.76 8.73
N GLY A 563 -13.83 6.33 9.44
CA GLY A 563 -13.84 5.11 10.24
C GLY A 563 -13.39 5.27 11.69
N SER A 564 -13.17 6.50 12.17
CA SER A 564 -12.80 6.78 13.57
C SER A 564 -13.90 6.37 14.54
N SER A 565 -13.60 5.48 15.49
CA SER A 565 -14.55 5.04 16.53
C SER A 565 -14.93 6.18 17.47
N LEU A 566 -13.98 7.06 17.81
CA LEU A 566 -14.20 8.24 18.64
C LEU A 566 -15.14 9.25 17.97
N ALA A 567 -14.90 9.57 16.69
CA ALA A 567 -15.78 10.47 15.95
C ALA A 567 -17.18 9.86 15.71
N THR A 568 -17.24 8.54 15.50
CA THR A 568 -18.51 7.80 15.36
C THR A 568 -19.35 7.92 16.63
N TYR A 569 -18.72 7.80 17.81
CA TYR A 569 -19.36 8.06 19.10
C TYR A 569 -19.91 9.49 19.18
N TRP A 570 -19.07 10.50 18.92
CA TRP A 570 -19.47 11.91 19.04
C TRP A 570 -20.58 12.30 18.06
N LYS A 571 -20.58 11.76 16.85
CA LYS A 571 -21.69 11.92 15.91
C LYS A 571 -22.98 11.29 16.46
N GLY A 572 -22.90 10.10 17.03
CA GLY A 572 -24.03 9.45 17.71
C GLY A 572 -24.57 10.31 18.85
N PHE A 573 -23.67 10.85 19.68
CA PHE A 573 -24.01 11.73 20.81
C PHE A 573 -24.73 13.00 20.34
N TYR A 574 -24.25 13.64 19.27
CA TYR A 574 -24.90 14.84 18.72
C TYR A 574 -26.31 14.58 18.18
N LEU A 575 -26.53 13.42 17.57
CA LEU A 575 -27.88 13.01 17.13
C LEU A 575 -28.77 12.67 18.33
N TRP A 576 -28.22 12.03 19.35
CA TRP A 576 -28.94 11.63 20.56
C TRP A 576 -29.44 12.83 21.37
N GLU A 577 -28.58 13.84 21.54
CA GLU A 577 -28.86 15.08 22.29
C GLU A 577 -29.49 16.18 21.42
N GLY A 578 -29.44 16.03 20.09
CA GLY A 578 -29.97 17.01 19.14
C GLY A 578 -29.07 18.24 18.92
N TYR A 579 -27.78 18.16 19.24
CA TYR A 579 -26.82 19.27 19.12
C TYR A 579 -26.40 19.62 17.68
N TYR A 580 -26.82 18.82 16.70
CA TYR A 580 -26.43 19.02 15.30
C TYR A 580 -27.28 20.09 14.56
N ASN A 581 -28.35 20.59 15.19
CA ASN A 581 -29.26 21.56 14.59
C ASN A 581 -29.66 22.65 15.60
N ASP A 582 -29.55 23.92 15.18
CA ASP A 582 -29.91 25.08 16.01
C ASP A 582 -31.44 25.32 16.04
N LYS A 583 -32.21 24.60 15.23
CA LYS A 583 -33.68 24.71 15.16
C LYS A 583 -34.35 23.60 15.97
N PRO A 584 -35.51 23.89 16.60
CA PRO A 584 -36.32 22.85 17.22
C PRO A 584 -36.72 21.82 16.16
N ILE A 585 -36.31 20.56 16.38
CA ILE A 585 -36.69 19.42 15.55
C ILE A 585 -38.00 18.79 16.05
N SER A 586 -38.78 18.22 15.14
CA SER A 586 -40.06 17.55 15.48
C SER A 586 -39.80 16.31 16.34
N GLU A 587 -40.82 15.87 17.09
CA GLU A 587 -40.72 14.65 17.90
C GLU A 587 -40.46 13.40 17.04
N GLU A 588 -40.96 13.38 15.81
CA GLU A 588 -40.67 12.33 14.83
C GLU A 588 -39.20 12.33 14.43
N GLN A 589 -38.63 13.50 14.14
CA GLN A 589 -37.20 13.63 13.82
C GLN A 589 -36.31 13.24 15.01
N LYS A 590 -36.71 13.59 16.25
CA LYS A 590 -35.99 13.17 17.46
C LYS A 590 -35.97 11.65 17.62
N ALA A 591 -37.08 10.97 17.31
CA ALA A 591 -37.15 9.52 17.36
C ALA A 591 -36.22 8.88 16.32
N ASP A 592 -36.23 9.38 15.09
CA ASP A 592 -35.35 8.93 14.01
C ASP A 592 -33.86 9.14 14.33
N ASP A 593 -33.52 10.29 14.92
CA ASP A 593 -32.15 10.60 15.27
C ASP A 593 -31.65 9.72 16.42
N LYS A 594 -32.51 9.43 17.40
CA LYS A 594 -32.18 8.47 18.46
C LYS A 594 -32.00 7.05 17.91
N ALA A 595 -32.77 6.65 16.90
CA ALA A 595 -32.57 5.36 16.23
C ALA A 595 -31.21 5.30 15.51
N LYS A 596 -30.84 6.35 14.76
CA LYS A 596 -29.53 6.45 14.10
C LYS A 596 -28.38 6.52 15.09
N ALA A 597 -28.54 7.28 16.17
CA ALA A 597 -27.56 7.38 17.25
C ALA A 597 -27.29 6.01 17.89
N LYS A 598 -28.34 5.22 18.13
CA LYS A 598 -28.21 3.84 18.63
C LYS A 598 -27.37 2.95 17.73
N GLU A 599 -27.54 3.03 16.40
CA GLU A 599 -26.70 2.30 15.45
C GLU A 599 -25.24 2.76 15.51
N LEU A 600 -25.00 4.07 15.58
CA LEU A 600 -23.66 4.66 15.70
C LEU A 600 -22.96 4.24 17.01
N PHE A 601 -23.69 4.26 18.14
CA PHE A 601 -23.17 3.79 19.41
C PHE A 601 -22.80 2.32 19.35
N LYS A 602 -23.62 1.47 18.72
CA LYS A 602 -23.28 0.06 18.53
C LYS A 602 -21.97 -0.09 17.74
N MET A 603 -21.84 0.60 16.62
CA MET A 603 -20.64 0.51 15.77
C MET A 603 -19.37 0.98 16.49
N ALA A 604 -19.45 2.05 17.28
CA ALA A 604 -18.32 2.55 18.06
C ALA A 604 -18.02 1.63 19.26
N ALA A 605 -19.06 1.09 19.92
CA ALA A 605 -18.93 0.17 21.04
C ALA A 605 -18.24 -1.14 20.65
N ASP A 606 -18.60 -1.71 19.50
CA ASP A 606 -18.00 -2.92 18.94
C ASP A 606 -16.52 -2.72 18.56
N LYS A 607 -16.11 -1.46 18.34
CA LYS A 607 -14.70 -1.06 18.13
C LYS A 607 -13.97 -0.67 19.43
N GLY A 608 -14.57 -0.91 20.59
CA GLY A 608 -13.93 -0.69 21.89
C GLY A 608 -14.07 0.72 22.46
N ASN A 609 -14.90 1.60 21.90
CA ASN A 609 -15.13 2.93 22.49
C ASN A 609 -15.97 2.81 23.78
N THR A 610 -15.38 3.18 24.91
CA THR A 610 -15.95 3.05 26.25
C THR A 610 -17.26 3.83 26.45
N ASP A 611 -17.35 5.07 25.97
CA ASP A 611 -18.56 5.88 26.12
C ASP A 611 -19.68 5.36 25.23
N ALA A 612 -19.36 4.92 24.01
CA ALA A 612 -20.33 4.30 23.12
C ALA A 612 -20.90 2.99 23.69
N GLN A 613 -20.11 2.19 24.41
CA GLN A 613 -20.59 1.00 25.12
C GLN A 613 -21.67 1.38 26.15
N PHE A 614 -21.45 2.46 26.90
CA PHE A 614 -22.44 2.98 27.84
C PHE A 614 -23.71 3.49 27.13
N TYR A 615 -23.55 4.37 26.13
CA TYR A 615 -24.69 4.97 25.41
C TYR A 615 -25.52 3.94 24.64
N TYR A 616 -24.89 2.91 24.08
CA TYR A 616 -25.61 1.80 23.47
C TYR A 616 -26.43 1.03 24.52
N ALA A 617 -25.84 0.69 25.67
CA ALA A 617 -26.54 -0.04 26.73
C ALA A 617 -27.78 0.71 27.24
N ILE A 618 -27.71 2.03 27.45
CA ILE A 618 -28.85 2.82 27.93
C ILE A 618 -29.89 3.11 26.83
N SER A 619 -29.54 2.95 25.56
CA SER A 619 -30.47 3.06 24.43
C SER A 619 -31.34 1.81 24.22
N LEU A 620 -31.01 0.70 24.89
CA LEU A 620 -31.76 -0.54 24.81
C LEU A 620 -33.04 -0.47 25.66
N PRO A 621 -34.17 -1.01 25.18
CA PRO A 621 -35.39 -1.06 25.97
C PRO A 621 -35.19 -1.96 27.20
N LYS A 622 -35.83 -1.62 28.32
CA LYS A 622 -35.84 -2.46 29.53
C LYS A 622 -36.81 -3.63 29.38
N SER A 623 -36.54 -4.53 28.44
CA SER A 623 -37.30 -5.76 28.18
C SER A 623 -36.50 -7.00 28.59
N LYS A 624 -37.18 -8.16 28.70
CA LYS A 624 -36.48 -9.44 28.96
C LYS A 624 -35.46 -9.76 27.86
N ASP A 625 -35.78 -9.43 26.61
CA ASP A 625 -34.97 -9.79 25.43
C ASP A 625 -33.70 -8.93 25.28
N SER A 626 -33.75 -7.67 25.70
CA SER A 626 -32.58 -6.77 25.62
C SER A 626 -31.72 -6.77 26.89
N LYS A 627 -32.14 -7.48 27.94
CA LYS A 627 -31.42 -7.58 29.22
C LYS A 627 -30.00 -8.14 29.10
N PRO A 628 -29.72 -9.16 28.27
CA PRO A 628 -28.36 -9.68 28.09
C PRO A 628 -27.40 -8.65 27.50
N ASP A 629 -27.79 -8.01 26.39
CA ASP A 629 -26.95 -6.99 25.73
C ASP A 629 -26.77 -5.74 26.60
N LEU A 630 -27.84 -5.29 27.27
CA LEU A 630 -27.75 -4.18 28.22
C LEU A 630 -26.73 -4.47 29.32
N THR A 631 -26.79 -5.66 29.93
CA THR A 631 -25.86 -6.03 31.01
C THR A 631 -24.43 -6.19 30.48
N LYS A 632 -24.27 -6.79 29.29
CA LYS A 632 -22.97 -7.00 28.64
C LYS A 632 -22.26 -5.68 28.36
N TYR A 633 -22.88 -4.77 27.61
CA TYR A 633 -22.25 -3.51 27.22
C TYR A 633 -22.06 -2.56 28.40
N LEU A 634 -23.00 -2.57 29.36
CA LEU A 634 -22.85 -1.78 30.59
C LEU A 634 -21.68 -2.27 31.46
N LYS A 635 -21.48 -3.59 31.55
CA LYS A 635 -20.31 -4.18 32.22
C LYS A 635 -19.01 -3.82 31.52
N MET A 636 -18.95 -3.95 30.18
CA MET A 636 -17.78 -3.55 29.40
C MET A 636 -17.39 -2.09 29.64
N ALA A 637 -18.37 -1.18 29.60
CA ALA A 637 -18.13 0.24 29.86
C ALA A 637 -17.65 0.49 31.31
N ALA A 638 -18.25 -0.18 32.30
CA ALA A 638 -17.89 -0.04 33.70
C ALA A 638 -16.47 -0.54 33.99
N ASP A 639 -16.11 -1.70 33.43
CA ASP A 639 -14.79 -2.32 33.53
C ASP A 639 -13.72 -1.46 32.84
N ASN A 640 -14.09 -0.75 31.77
CA ASN A 640 -13.22 0.21 31.07
C ASN A 640 -13.21 1.62 31.70
N GLY A 641 -13.73 1.78 32.92
CA GLY A 641 -13.63 3.02 33.70
C GLY A 641 -14.72 4.06 33.47
N ASN A 642 -15.81 3.74 32.73
CA ASN A 642 -16.92 4.69 32.59
C ASN A 642 -17.71 4.82 33.90
N VAL A 643 -17.60 5.98 34.54
CA VAL A 643 -18.19 6.27 35.86
C VAL A 643 -19.71 6.17 35.86
N ALA A 644 -20.38 6.59 34.78
CA ALA A 644 -21.83 6.47 34.66
C ALA A 644 -22.28 5.02 34.51
N ALA A 645 -21.50 4.20 33.79
CA ALA A 645 -21.74 2.77 33.67
C ALA A 645 -21.55 2.04 35.01
N GLN A 646 -20.50 2.37 35.76
CA GLN A 646 -20.26 1.83 37.10
C GLN A 646 -21.45 2.08 38.04
N TYR A 647 -21.96 3.32 38.09
CA TYR A 647 -23.14 3.66 38.89
C TYR A 647 -24.41 2.93 38.42
N ASN A 648 -24.67 2.91 37.11
CA ASN A 648 -25.89 2.27 36.57
C ASN A 648 -25.85 0.75 36.77
N LEU A 649 -24.69 0.12 36.65
CA LEU A 649 -24.48 -1.29 36.89
C LEU A 649 -24.64 -1.63 38.37
N ALA A 650 -24.08 -0.81 39.27
CA ALA A 650 -24.32 -0.92 40.71
C ALA A 650 -25.82 -0.85 41.04
N CYS A 651 -26.56 0.09 40.45
CA CYS A 651 -28.01 0.20 40.61
C CYS A 651 -28.75 -1.06 40.13
N LEU A 652 -28.32 -1.69 39.03
CA LEU A 652 -28.95 -2.91 38.53
C LEU A 652 -28.77 -4.09 39.49
N TYR A 653 -27.58 -4.26 40.07
CA TYR A 653 -27.30 -5.31 41.02
C TYR A 653 -27.99 -5.10 42.37
N LEU A 654 -28.06 -3.85 42.85
CA LEU A 654 -28.59 -3.50 44.17
C LEU A 654 -30.12 -3.35 44.24
N LYS A 655 -30.81 -3.01 43.13
CA LYS A 655 -32.29 -2.80 43.11
C LYS A 655 -33.13 -4.06 42.97
N SER A 656 -32.54 -5.23 42.70
CA SER A 656 -33.30 -6.47 42.53
C SER A 656 -33.69 -7.06 43.90
N LYS A 657 -35.00 -7.20 44.17
CA LYS A 657 -35.55 -7.82 45.41
C LYS A 657 -35.14 -9.29 45.59
N THR A 658 -34.53 -9.91 44.57
CA THR A 658 -34.13 -11.33 44.49
C THR A 658 -32.62 -11.51 44.30
N SER A 659 -31.81 -10.46 44.46
CA SER A 659 -30.36 -10.53 44.25
C SER A 659 -29.68 -11.43 45.28
N SER A 660 -28.79 -12.33 44.82
CA SER A 660 -27.95 -13.15 45.69
C SER A 660 -26.97 -12.29 46.51
N ASN A 661 -26.37 -12.83 47.57
CA ASN A 661 -25.33 -12.11 48.33
C ASN A 661 -24.14 -11.72 47.43
N GLN A 662 -23.80 -12.55 46.46
CA GLN A 662 -22.73 -12.30 45.49
C GLN A 662 -23.06 -11.12 44.55
N ASP A 663 -24.30 -11.01 44.09
CA ASP A 663 -24.74 -9.87 43.27
C ASP A 663 -24.66 -8.56 44.05
N LYS A 664 -24.97 -8.59 45.36
CA LYS A 664 -24.86 -7.42 46.23
C LYS A 664 -23.41 -6.98 46.40
N GLU A 665 -22.47 -7.91 46.59
CA GLU A 665 -21.03 -7.61 46.66
C GLU A 665 -20.51 -6.99 45.35
N ILE A 666 -20.88 -7.55 44.20
CA ILE A 666 -20.52 -7.00 42.89
C ILE A 666 -21.08 -5.58 42.73
N GLY A 667 -22.35 -5.38 43.12
CA GLY A 667 -23.00 -4.07 43.11
C GLY A 667 -22.29 -3.04 44.00
N LEU A 668 -21.86 -3.44 45.20
CA LEU A 668 -21.08 -2.61 46.12
C LEU A 668 -19.70 -2.25 45.55
N GLY A 669 -19.02 -3.20 44.88
CA GLY A 669 -17.74 -2.97 44.22
C GLY A 669 -17.82 -1.86 43.17
N TYR A 670 -18.78 -1.95 42.24
CA TYR A 670 -18.98 -0.91 41.23
C TYR A 670 -19.47 0.42 41.84
N LEU A 671 -20.24 0.38 42.94
CA LEU A 671 -20.67 1.59 43.65
C LEU A 671 -19.47 2.34 44.24
N ASN A 672 -18.54 1.62 44.88
CA ASN A 672 -17.32 2.19 45.44
C ASN A 672 -16.38 2.72 44.33
N LEU A 673 -16.25 2.01 43.20
CA LEU A 673 -15.49 2.49 42.04
C LEU A 673 -16.06 3.81 41.48
N ALA A 674 -17.39 3.93 41.40
CA ALA A 674 -18.03 5.16 40.98
C ALA A 674 -17.77 6.31 41.98
N ILE A 675 -17.75 6.03 43.30
CA ILE A 675 -17.43 7.00 44.35
C ILE A 675 -15.97 7.45 44.27
N GLN A 676 -15.03 6.52 44.08
CA GLN A 676 -13.60 6.84 43.89
C GLN A 676 -13.37 7.76 42.68
N ASN A 677 -14.23 7.64 41.66
CA ASN A 677 -14.24 8.53 40.50
C ASN A 677 -15.19 9.74 40.64
N ASN A 678 -15.46 10.18 41.88
CA ASN A 678 -16.23 11.38 42.22
C ASN A 678 -17.70 11.41 41.76
N ASN A 679 -18.38 10.27 41.68
CA ASN A 679 -19.81 10.24 41.37
C ASN A 679 -20.69 10.56 42.60
N GLU A 680 -21.25 11.76 42.66
CA GLU A 680 -22.10 12.22 43.76
C GLU A 680 -23.35 11.36 43.97
N LYS A 681 -24.00 10.90 42.88
CA LYS A 681 -25.19 10.03 42.96
C LYS A 681 -24.88 8.66 43.55
N ALA A 682 -23.67 8.15 43.32
CA ALA A 682 -23.20 6.91 43.93
C ALA A 682 -23.00 7.07 45.44
N LEU A 683 -22.44 8.21 45.87
CA LEU A 683 -22.25 8.54 47.28
C LEU A 683 -23.58 8.72 48.01
N GLU A 684 -24.55 9.41 47.41
CA GLU A 684 -25.91 9.53 47.93
C GLU A 684 -26.62 8.19 48.03
N LEU A 685 -26.49 7.33 47.01
CA LEU A 685 -27.07 5.99 47.03
C LEU A 685 -26.45 5.15 48.16
N LYS A 686 -25.13 5.19 48.35
CA LYS A 686 -24.44 4.50 49.46
C LYS A 686 -24.95 4.98 50.83
N LYS A 687 -25.12 6.30 51.01
CA LYS A 687 -25.70 6.90 52.22
C LYS A 687 -27.14 6.45 52.46
N SER A 688 -27.98 6.42 51.42
CA SER A 688 -29.39 6.01 51.52
C SER A 688 -29.59 4.53 51.86
N LEU A 689 -28.57 3.71 51.63
CA LEU A 689 -28.58 2.27 51.88
C LEU A 689 -27.98 1.90 53.25
N ASN A 690 -27.57 2.88 54.08
CA ASN A 690 -26.88 2.68 55.37
C ASN A 690 -25.64 1.76 55.27
N LEU A 691 -24.84 1.93 54.22
CA LEU A 691 -23.59 1.19 54.01
C LEU A 691 -22.41 2.09 54.40
N ASP A 692 -21.68 1.76 55.45
CA ASP A 692 -20.69 2.63 56.10
C ASP A 692 -19.67 3.29 55.15
N ILE A 693 -19.36 4.55 55.43
CA ILE A 693 -18.38 5.37 54.73
C ILE A 693 -17.06 5.24 55.49
N GLU A 694 -16.20 4.29 55.10
CA GLU A 694 -14.78 4.38 55.45
C GLU A 694 -14.13 5.43 54.54
N THR A 695 -13.89 6.61 55.10
CA THR A 695 -13.01 7.62 54.52
C THR A 695 -11.56 7.18 54.72
N SER A 696 -10.89 6.72 53.67
CA SER A 696 -9.42 6.74 53.64
C SER A 696 -8.98 8.14 53.23
N ASN A 697 -8.75 8.98 54.24
CA ASN A 697 -7.72 10.01 54.14
C ASN A 697 -6.39 9.29 53.95
N ASP A 698 -5.63 9.64 52.92
CA ASP A 698 -4.18 9.51 52.95
C ASP A 698 -3.57 10.68 52.16
N GLU A 699 -2.54 11.26 52.79
CA GLU A 699 -1.79 12.49 52.45
C GLU A 699 -0.97 12.40 51.16
#